data_AF-A0A3D9H1Q9-F1
#
_entry.id   AF-A0A3D9H1Q9-F1
#
_cell.length_a   1.000
_cell.length_b   1.000
_cell.length_c   1.000
_cell.angle_alpha   90.00
_cell.angle_beta   90.00
_cell.angle_gamma   90.00
#
_symmetry.space_group_name_H-M   'P 1'
#
loop_
_entity.id
_entity.type
_entity.pdbx_description
1 polymer ?
#
loop_
_entity_poly.entity_id
_entity_poly.type
_entity_poly.pdbx_seq_one_letter_code
_entity_poly.pdbx_strand_id
1 'polypeptide(L)'
;MNKYIVLSFFLLGFSTFVCSQSVSNDQIKDLITTYKNDVRGPYKDIRWFCTDGSLRQPKDPCPENIGPGVQHARYKDAVVNLGKTNHIYLGQILAYTDAAEFWDVKHNHSRLKQYQLDKYLRTIDNGWVNQKGQFYRGSIQSEDEEAWGIEFYKWLLADDTHIKQNYFLIRQSLKDIPHSGDDNVAQLMRSQSKVISDVIPEFMDLRVKIHSLPEASDIQKVKNFKQTNTSKISTVNGKKIDELIATMTLFFKPVDVSTLVKQTTALKNTEIGSKINGFISSNSDTSEPSKLIEESSQLLYDIREAVITETSGAKRLQLLDVSLKLEEIVFKTAQDWETGTVGELLNKICYLGLATAGAGYVELSEWQELDLGVKPSENKTMTLDELTQVLENARRQVEWSSSMVKANYQHVVDQYTAFEPLAYGFIDDKIRGSVALHLGKAVSDLGDFIAKESSLTNKVLDVPNQSGFRGLNPGYALGELVVVSGSPEDIEVSSNKIYIFQRSPSDLKPIAGIATVSEGNMVSHVQLLARNLGIPNAALSDDNLQSLLKYNGETVFYAVSNKGNIIMKLEKDMTESERALFLKKERKEGKIAVPIEKIRLDETHILNLRSVDASNSGQLCGPKAANLGQLKKMFPDKVVEGLVIPFGIFKSHMDQQMPDQNKTYWEFLNAMFAKAEQMSQDNSDAEIEAYQLSQLEILRVAIKKMPMKPEFLSELEKDFKSILGNEMGDVPVFLRSDTNMEDLKEFTGAGLNLTLFNVADKNKIIEGIKDVWASPYTERSFKWRQKYLLNPENVFPSILVIPSVDVDYSGVLITKGISNSNDNDLTVAFSRGAGGAVDGQSAETYLIKNEGGFQLLAPARESYFNRLPITGGMEKQTSTFDDFVLNIQNINEIRDLAKTIRIAIPKETNSDYEGAYDVELGFKDNKLWLFQIRPFVENKNALSSEYLESITPKINKSKVILLSKNIN
;
A
#
# COMPACT_ATOMS: atom_id res chain seq x y z
N MET A 1 -71.73 -13.03 -42.54
CA MET A 1 -71.75 -11.62 -43.01
C MET A 1 -70.87 -10.80 -42.08
N ASN A 2 -69.72 -10.32 -42.60
CA ASN A 2 -68.91 -9.15 -42.17
C ASN A 2 -68.46 -9.06 -40.70
N LYS A 3 -67.18 -8.82 -40.31
CA LYS A 3 -65.98 -8.28 -40.96
C LYS A 3 -64.78 -8.58 -40.04
N TYR A 4 -63.59 -8.73 -40.63
CA TYR A 4 -62.28 -8.77 -39.96
C TYR A 4 -61.91 -7.42 -39.31
N ILE A 5 -61.33 -7.44 -38.10
CA ILE A 5 -60.42 -6.40 -37.58
C ILE A 5 -59.25 -7.06 -36.81
N VAL A 6 -58.08 -6.96 -37.44
CA VAL A 6 -56.68 -6.84 -36.97
C VAL A 6 -56.41 -6.91 -35.46
N LEU A 7 -55.53 -7.85 -35.07
CA LEU A 7 -54.75 -7.77 -33.82
C LEU A 7 -53.25 -7.68 -34.18
N SER A 8 -52.64 -6.52 -33.92
CA SER A 8 -51.20 -6.29 -34.05
C SER A 8 -50.46 -6.95 -32.88
N PHE A 9 -49.51 -7.84 -33.18
CA PHE A 9 -48.52 -8.34 -32.23
C PHE A 9 -47.31 -7.39 -32.23
N PHE A 10 -47.14 -6.63 -31.15
CA PHE A 10 -45.90 -5.90 -30.86
C PHE A 10 -44.88 -6.89 -30.31
N LEU A 11 -43.88 -7.26 -31.11
CA LEU A 11 -42.68 -7.96 -30.65
C LEU A 11 -41.69 -6.91 -30.13
N LEU A 12 -41.69 -6.70 -28.82
CA LEU A 12 -40.61 -6.02 -28.10
C LEU A 12 -39.41 -6.96 -28.04
N GLY A 13 -38.42 -6.72 -28.90
CA GLY A 13 -37.12 -7.36 -28.81
C GLY A 13 -36.38 -6.85 -27.57
N PHE A 14 -36.40 -7.64 -26.49
CA PHE A 14 -35.43 -7.49 -25.41
C PHE A 14 -34.06 -7.92 -25.95
N SER A 15 -33.20 -6.94 -26.24
CA SER A 15 -31.77 -7.17 -26.40
C SER A 15 -31.18 -7.53 -25.03
N THR A 16 -31.09 -8.82 -24.75
CA THR A 16 -30.29 -9.33 -23.63
C THR A 16 -28.82 -9.00 -23.93
N PHE A 17 -28.26 -8.03 -23.20
CA PHE A 17 -26.82 -7.85 -23.11
C PHE A 17 -26.24 -9.13 -22.50
N VAL A 18 -25.67 -9.99 -23.35
CA VAL A 18 -24.83 -11.10 -22.89
C VAL A 18 -23.52 -10.47 -22.43
N CYS A 19 -23.38 -10.21 -21.13
CA CYS A 19 -22.07 -9.98 -20.55
C CYS A 19 -21.24 -11.26 -20.75
N SER A 20 -20.20 -11.18 -21.58
CA SER A 20 -19.22 -12.25 -21.72
C SER A 20 -18.57 -12.51 -20.36
N GLN A 21 -18.57 -13.76 -19.90
CA GLN A 21 -17.94 -14.14 -18.63
C GLN A 21 -16.43 -13.90 -18.70
N SER A 22 -15.83 -13.49 -17.57
CA SER A 22 -14.38 -13.34 -17.42
C SER A 22 -13.69 -14.70 -17.56
N VAL A 23 -12.51 -14.69 -18.18
CA VAL A 23 -11.66 -15.89 -18.30
C VAL A 23 -11.00 -16.16 -16.95
N SER A 24 -10.98 -17.42 -16.49
CA SER A 24 -10.34 -17.80 -15.22
C SER A 24 -8.81 -17.75 -15.30
N ASN A 25 -8.14 -17.59 -14.16
CA ASN A 25 -6.67 -17.54 -14.09
C ASN A 25 -6.00 -18.80 -14.66
N ASP A 26 -6.58 -19.99 -14.42
CA ASP A 26 -6.08 -21.25 -14.98
C ASP A 26 -6.14 -21.26 -16.52
N GLN A 27 -7.24 -20.76 -17.09
CA GLN A 27 -7.39 -20.63 -18.54
C GLN A 27 -6.40 -19.62 -19.13
N ILE A 28 -6.10 -18.52 -18.42
CA ILE A 28 -5.09 -17.55 -18.84
C ILE A 28 -3.70 -18.19 -18.83
N LYS A 29 -3.37 -18.97 -17.79
CA LYS A 29 -2.11 -19.71 -17.67
C LYS A 29 -1.91 -20.72 -18.80
N ASP A 30 -2.97 -21.46 -19.16
CA ASP A 30 -2.96 -22.38 -20.30
C ASP A 30 -2.77 -21.64 -21.63
N LEU A 31 -3.40 -20.47 -21.78
CA LEU A 31 -3.25 -19.62 -22.96
C LEU A 31 -1.81 -19.12 -23.11
N ILE A 32 -1.19 -18.65 -22.03
CA ILE A 32 0.21 -18.21 -22.01
C ILE A 32 1.13 -19.38 -22.38
N THR A 33 0.92 -20.55 -21.79
CA THR A 33 1.71 -21.77 -22.10
C THR A 33 1.60 -22.16 -23.57
N THR A 34 0.41 -22.01 -24.15
CA THR A 34 0.17 -22.24 -25.57
C THR A 34 0.96 -21.25 -26.43
N TYR A 35 0.95 -19.95 -26.08
CA TYR A 35 1.65 -18.92 -26.84
C TYR A 35 3.17 -18.96 -26.70
N LYS A 36 3.71 -19.30 -25.52
CA LYS A 36 5.14 -19.59 -25.33
C LYS A 36 5.64 -20.62 -26.35
N ASN A 37 4.80 -21.60 -26.67
CA ASN A 37 5.12 -22.70 -27.58
C ASN A 37 4.76 -22.45 -29.07
N ASP A 38 4.05 -21.38 -29.38
CA ASP A 38 3.61 -21.03 -30.73
C ASP A 38 4.65 -20.15 -31.45
N VAL A 39 4.97 -20.49 -32.69
CA VAL A 39 5.90 -19.73 -33.55
C VAL A 39 5.46 -18.29 -33.84
N ARG A 40 4.17 -17.98 -33.66
CA ARG A 40 3.61 -16.64 -33.77
C ARG A 40 3.22 -16.05 -32.40
N GLY A 41 3.42 -16.76 -31.30
CA GLY A 41 3.03 -16.30 -29.97
C GLY A 41 1.55 -15.87 -29.90
N PRO A 42 1.24 -14.65 -29.39
CA PRO A 42 -0.12 -14.10 -29.32
C PRO A 42 -0.65 -13.58 -30.67
N TYR A 43 0.14 -13.65 -31.74
CA TYR A 43 -0.18 -13.07 -33.05
C TYR A 43 -0.84 -14.07 -34.01
N LYS A 44 -1.78 -13.60 -34.83
CA LYS A 44 -2.60 -14.39 -35.77
C LYS A 44 -1.97 -14.41 -37.16
N ASP A 45 -1.94 -13.27 -37.84
CA ASP A 45 -1.42 -13.08 -39.19
C ASP A 45 -1.06 -11.60 -39.44
N ILE A 46 -0.18 -11.34 -40.40
CA ILE A 46 0.18 -9.97 -40.82
C ILE A 46 -0.90 -9.43 -41.77
N ARG A 47 -1.22 -8.13 -41.64
CA ARG A 47 -2.13 -7.39 -42.52
C ARG A 47 -1.58 -5.99 -42.76
N TRP A 48 -2.01 -5.37 -43.86
CA TRP A 48 -1.91 -3.92 -44.02
C TRP A 48 -3.17 -3.29 -43.45
N PHE A 49 -2.98 -2.21 -42.70
CA PHE A 49 -4.02 -1.41 -42.08
C PHE A 49 -3.98 -0.04 -42.75
N CYS A 50 -4.99 0.25 -43.56
CA CYS A 50 -5.04 1.48 -44.32
C CYS A 50 -5.76 2.58 -43.53
N THR A 51 -5.48 3.84 -43.88
CA THR A 51 -6.05 5.05 -43.28
C THR A 51 -7.58 5.13 -43.32
N ASP A 52 -8.24 4.42 -44.24
CA ASP A 52 -9.70 4.32 -44.32
C ASP A 52 -10.29 3.21 -43.43
N GLY A 53 -9.46 2.51 -42.65
CA GLY A 53 -9.84 1.38 -41.81
C GLY A 53 -9.89 0.04 -42.54
N SER A 54 -9.57 -0.02 -43.84
CA SER A 54 -9.55 -1.29 -44.58
C SER A 54 -8.35 -2.17 -44.22
N LEU A 55 -8.58 -3.49 -44.17
CA LEU A 55 -7.55 -4.51 -43.91
C LEU A 55 -7.18 -5.23 -45.20
N ARG A 56 -5.89 -5.24 -45.56
CA ARG A 56 -5.40 -5.88 -46.79
C ARG A 56 -4.37 -6.98 -46.50
N GLN A 57 -4.15 -7.84 -47.49
CA GLN A 57 -3.20 -8.96 -47.38
C GLN A 57 -1.76 -8.43 -47.36
N PRO A 58 -0.78 -9.09 -46.70
CA PRO A 58 0.60 -8.60 -46.60
C PRO A 58 1.29 -8.23 -47.92
N LYS A 59 0.89 -8.87 -49.02
CA LYS A 59 1.43 -8.64 -50.37
C LYS A 59 0.65 -7.60 -51.18
N ASP A 60 -0.36 -6.97 -50.58
CA ASP A 60 -1.26 -5.99 -51.18
C ASP A 60 -1.24 -4.70 -50.35
N PRO A 61 -0.22 -3.84 -50.55
CA PRO A 61 -0.06 -2.60 -49.78
C PRO A 61 -1.23 -1.64 -50.02
N CYS A 62 -1.40 -0.69 -49.10
CA CYS A 62 -2.45 0.31 -49.22
C CYS A 62 -2.24 1.16 -50.49
N PRO A 63 -3.27 1.26 -51.36
CA PRO A 63 -3.23 2.11 -52.55
C PRO A 63 -2.93 3.58 -52.22
N GLU A 64 -2.19 4.27 -53.10
CA GLU A 64 -1.84 5.69 -52.91
C GLU A 64 -3.06 6.60 -52.69
N ASN A 65 -4.21 6.26 -53.29
CA ASN A 65 -5.45 7.03 -53.17
C ASN A 65 -6.20 6.80 -51.84
N ILE A 66 -5.81 5.80 -51.04
CA ILE A 66 -6.36 5.55 -49.70
C ILE A 66 -5.47 6.24 -48.65
N GLY A 67 -4.16 6.28 -48.89
CA GLY A 67 -3.14 6.86 -48.01
C GLY A 67 -2.13 5.82 -47.52
N PRO A 68 -1.10 6.25 -46.78
CA PRO A 68 -0.10 5.32 -46.23
C PRO A 68 -0.78 4.31 -45.30
N GLY A 69 -0.38 3.04 -45.40
CA GLY A 69 -0.79 2.01 -44.45
C GLY A 69 0.34 1.61 -43.54
N VAL A 70 0.01 0.93 -42.44
CA VAL A 70 0.99 0.28 -41.57
C VAL A 70 0.82 -1.22 -41.69
N GLN A 71 1.92 -1.96 -41.84
CA GLN A 71 1.89 -3.42 -41.86
C GLN A 71 2.25 -3.97 -40.49
N HIS A 72 1.34 -4.70 -39.84
CA HIS A 72 1.63 -5.34 -38.56
C HIS A 72 0.82 -6.63 -38.38
N ALA A 73 1.13 -7.38 -37.32
CA ALA A 73 0.33 -8.54 -36.97
C ALA A 73 -0.99 -8.17 -36.29
N ARG A 74 -2.04 -8.93 -36.61
CA ARG A 74 -3.26 -8.99 -35.79
C ARG A 74 -3.02 -9.88 -34.58
N TYR A 75 -3.71 -9.57 -33.48
CA TYR A 75 -3.82 -10.47 -32.35
C TYR A 75 -4.72 -11.67 -32.67
N LYS A 76 -4.47 -12.80 -32.00
CA LYS A 76 -5.42 -13.91 -31.95
C LYS A 76 -6.70 -13.47 -31.23
N ASP A 77 -7.84 -14.03 -31.64
CA ASP A 77 -9.16 -13.61 -31.13
C ASP A 77 -9.26 -13.79 -29.61
N ALA A 78 -8.60 -14.81 -29.05
CA ALA A 78 -8.51 -15.02 -27.60
C ALA A 78 -7.76 -13.90 -26.86
N VAL A 79 -6.72 -13.30 -27.46
CA VAL A 79 -6.00 -12.14 -26.88
C VAL A 79 -6.89 -10.91 -26.88
N VAL A 80 -7.60 -10.65 -28.00
CA VAL A 80 -8.54 -9.54 -28.10
C VAL A 80 -9.68 -9.68 -27.10
N ASN A 81 -10.22 -10.90 -26.95
CA ASN A 81 -11.27 -11.17 -25.97
C ASN A 81 -10.77 -10.97 -24.54
N LEU A 82 -9.55 -11.42 -24.23
CA LEU A 82 -8.96 -11.26 -22.90
C LEU A 82 -8.83 -9.77 -22.49
N GLY A 83 -8.44 -8.90 -23.44
CA GLY A 83 -8.43 -7.45 -23.21
C GLY A 83 -9.83 -6.88 -22.92
N LYS A 84 -10.88 -7.41 -23.55
CA LYS A 84 -12.27 -6.94 -23.35
C LYS A 84 -12.92 -7.45 -22.06
N THR A 85 -12.63 -8.70 -21.66
CA THR A 85 -13.31 -9.36 -20.54
C THR A 85 -12.57 -9.23 -19.22
N ASN A 86 -11.24 -9.25 -19.27
CA ASN A 86 -10.38 -9.26 -18.08
C ASN A 86 -9.49 -8.02 -17.98
N HIS A 87 -9.50 -7.15 -19.01
CA HIS A 87 -8.59 -6.00 -19.13
C HIS A 87 -7.11 -6.42 -19.05
N ILE A 88 -6.76 -7.57 -19.64
CA ILE A 88 -5.39 -8.09 -19.72
C ILE A 88 -4.88 -8.05 -21.16
N TYR A 89 -3.72 -7.43 -21.36
CA TYR A 89 -3.13 -7.17 -22.67
C TYR A 89 -1.80 -7.89 -22.84
N LEU A 90 -1.79 -8.94 -23.66
CA LEU A 90 -0.60 -9.78 -23.92
C LEU A 90 0.09 -9.40 -25.22
N GLY A 91 1.43 -9.26 -25.20
CA GLY A 91 2.20 -9.12 -26.43
C GLY A 91 1.92 -7.83 -27.20
N GLN A 92 1.61 -6.75 -26.48
CA GLN A 92 1.19 -5.45 -27.06
C GLN A 92 2.16 -4.94 -28.14
N ILE A 93 1.59 -4.30 -29.17
CA ILE A 93 2.27 -3.66 -30.30
C ILE A 93 1.77 -2.22 -30.31
N LEU A 94 2.67 -1.26 -30.17
CA LEU A 94 2.32 0.14 -29.96
C LEU A 94 1.96 0.84 -31.26
N ALA A 95 2.60 0.50 -32.38
CA ALA A 95 2.53 1.22 -33.66
C ALA A 95 1.12 1.57 -34.17
N TYR A 96 0.09 0.88 -33.69
CA TYR A 96 -1.32 1.09 -34.06
C TYR A 96 -2.27 1.13 -32.86
N THR A 97 -1.74 1.20 -31.64
CA THR A 97 -2.55 1.35 -30.44
C THR A 97 -2.97 2.82 -30.30
N ASP A 98 -4.25 3.08 -30.01
CA ASP A 98 -4.70 4.44 -29.71
C ASP A 98 -4.03 4.98 -28.44
N ALA A 99 -3.56 6.24 -28.49
CA ALA A 99 -2.80 6.84 -27.41
C ALA A 99 -3.61 6.97 -26.12
N ALA A 100 -4.91 7.30 -26.21
CA ALA A 100 -5.78 7.43 -25.05
C ALA A 100 -6.19 6.07 -24.48
N GLU A 101 -6.44 5.07 -25.34
CA GLU A 101 -6.65 3.68 -24.90
C GLU A 101 -5.42 3.08 -24.24
N PHE A 102 -4.21 3.44 -24.68
CA PHE A 102 -2.96 2.99 -24.05
C PHE A 102 -2.71 3.69 -22.71
N TRP A 103 -2.99 5.00 -22.65
CA TRP A 103 -2.91 5.77 -21.42
C TRP A 103 -3.97 5.36 -20.40
N ASP A 104 -5.13 4.85 -20.82
CA ASP A 104 -6.07 4.04 -20.01
C ASP A 104 -6.47 4.68 -18.66
N VAL A 105 -6.81 5.97 -18.66
CA VAL A 105 -7.16 6.75 -17.47
C VAL A 105 -8.27 6.06 -16.63
N LYS A 106 -9.25 5.46 -17.29
CA LYS A 106 -10.41 4.80 -16.63
C LYS A 106 -10.02 3.61 -15.76
N HIS A 107 -8.88 2.98 -16.02
CA HIS A 107 -8.36 1.86 -15.22
C HIS A 107 -7.00 2.20 -14.62
N ASN A 108 -6.79 3.46 -14.23
CA ASN A 108 -5.56 3.92 -13.58
C ASN A 108 -4.30 3.54 -14.39
N HIS A 109 -4.33 3.82 -15.69
CA HIS A 109 -3.21 3.59 -16.61
C HIS A 109 -2.75 2.13 -16.68
N SER A 110 -3.67 1.18 -16.44
CA SER A 110 -3.37 -0.25 -16.33
C SER A 110 -2.72 -0.80 -17.60
N ARG A 111 -3.21 -0.45 -18.79
CA ARG A 111 -2.64 -0.94 -20.06
C ARG A 111 -1.17 -0.57 -20.25
N LEU A 112 -0.78 0.66 -19.93
CA LEU A 112 0.63 1.10 -19.92
C LEU A 112 1.45 0.31 -18.90
N LYS A 113 0.97 0.20 -17.66
CA LYS A 113 1.65 -0.55 -16.59
C LYS A 113 1.86 -2.02 -16.96
N GLN A 114 0.86 -2.64 -17.61
CA GLN A 114 0.95 -3.99 -18.15
C GLN A 114 1.99 -4.12 -19.27
N TYR A 115 2.16 -3.09 -20.11
CA TYR A 115 3.22 -3.08 -21.14
C TYR A 115 4.61 -3.12 -20.51
N GLN A 116 4.85 -2.34 -19.46
CA GLN A 116 6.13 -2.35 -18.73
C GLN A 116 6.37 -3.68 -18.01
N LEU A 117 5.33 -4.26 -17.41
CA LEU A 117 5.40 -5.59 -16.81
C LEU A 117 5.68 -6.69 -17.84
N ASP A 118 5.05 -6.63 -19.02
CA ASP A 118 5.33 -7.53 -20.14
C ASP A 118 6.79 -7.43 -20.60
N LYS A 119 7.37 -6.21 -20.69
CA LYS A 119 8.80 -6.01 -21.02
C LYS A 119 9.74 -6.63 -19.99
N TYR A 120 9.42 -6.47 -18.70
CA TYR A 120 10.15 -7.13 -17.63
C TYR A 120 10.09 -8.65 -17.76
N LEU A 121 8.88 -9.23 -17.91
CA LEU A 121 8.69 -10.67 -18.05
C LEU A 121 9.45 -11.23 -19.26
N ARG A 122 9.45 -10.52 -20.40
CA ARG A 122 10.25 -10.92 -21.57
C ARG A 122 11.75 -10.96 -21.27
N THR A 123 12.24 -10.08 -20.40
CA THR A 123 13.66 -9.99 -20.03
C THR A 123 14.07 -11.16 -19.13
N ILE A 124 13.22 -11.51 -18.16
CA ILE A 124 13.52 -12.57 -17.19
C ILE A 124 13.12 -13.99 -17.64
N ASP A 125 12.21 -14.12 -18.63
CA ASP A 125 11.68 -15.39 -19.12
C ASP A 125 11.85 -15.57 -20.64
N ASN A 126 13.00 -15.19 -21.19
CA ASN A 126 13.39 -15.46 -22.59
C ASN A 126 12.29 -15.12 -23.63
N GLY A 127 11.70 -13.93 -23.52
CA GLY A 127 10.63 -13.47 -24.39
C GLY A 127 9.22 -13.80 -23.90
N TRP A 128 9.06 -14.47 -22.75
CA TRP A 128 7.78 -14.77 -22.08
C TRP A 128 6.71 -15.27 -23.06
N VAL A 129 5.52 -14.65 -23.13
CA VAL A 129 4.43 -15.02 -24.06
C VAL A 129 4.84 -15.04 -25.54
N ASN A 130 5.96 -14.37 -25.86
CA ASN A 130 6.60 -14.31 -27.17
C ASN A 130 7.86 -15.20 -27.26
N GLN A 131 8.05 -16.21 -26.40
CA GLN A 131 9.28 -17.01 -26.36
C GLN A 131 9.70 -17.58 -27.73
N LYS A 132 8.77 -18.14 -28.51
CA LYS A 132 9.03 -18.47 -29.93
C LYS A 132 8.57 -17.36 -30.89
N GLY A 133 7.52 -16.64 -30.53
CA GLY A 133 6.94 -15.54 -31.32
C GLY A 133 7.86 -14.33 -31.54
N GLN A 134 8.91 -14.14 -30.74
CA GLN A 134 9.87 -13.03 -30.84
C GLN A 134 10.67 -13.02 -32.16
N PHE A 135 10.69 -14.13 -32.90
CA PHE A 135 11.33 -14.24 -34.22
C PHE A 135 10.34 -14.13 -35.38
N TYR A 136 9.05 -13.91 -35.08
CA TYR A 136 8.03 -13.73 -36.10
C TYR A 136 8.17 -12.35 -36.73
N ARG A 137 8.39 -12.29 -38.06
CA ARG A 137 8.60 -11.05 -38.82
C ARG A 137 7.52 -9.97 -38.61
N GLY A 138 6.32 -10.35 -38.17
CA GLY A 138 5.20 -9.43 -37.91
C GLY A 138 5.02 -9.02 -36.46
N SER A 139 5.88 -9.43 -35.53
CA SER A 139 5.65 -9.21 -34.10
C SER A 139 5.76 -7.73 -33.72
N ILE A 140 6.84 -7.05 -34.10
CA ILE A 140 7.15 -5.65 -33.75
C ILE A 140 8.13 -5.08 -34.80
N GLN A 141 7.86 -3.90 -35.35
CA GLN A 141 8.80 -3.14 -36.18
C GLN A 141 9.33 -1.96 -35.38
N SER A 142 10.64 -1.93 -35.08
CA SER A 142 11.26 -0.93 -34.22
C SER A 142 10.98 0.51 -34.65
N GLU A 143 11.04 0.78 -35.95
CA GLU A 143 10.88 2.10 -36.52
C GLU A 143 9.45 2.62 -36.35
N ASP A 144 8.45 1.76 -36.53
CA ASP A 144 7.03 2.13 -36.39
C ASP A 144 6.65 2.31 -34.92
N GLU A 145 7.19 1.48 -34.02
CA GLU A 145 7.01 1.66 -32.57
C GLU A 145 7.67 2.94 -32.06
N GLU A 146 8.87 3.26 -32.56
CA GLU A 146 9.59 4.49 -32.20
C GLU A 146 8.84 5.73 -32.70
N ALA A 147 8.39 5.72 -33.96
CA ALA A 147 7.57 6.79 -34.50
C ALA A 147 6.29 6.99 -33.68
N TRP A 148 5.63 5.89 -33.31
CA TRP A 148 4.46 5.95 -32.44
C TRP A 148 4.80 6.49 -31.05
N GLY A 149 5.90 6.05 -30.43
CA GLY A 149 6.31 6.48 -29.10
C GLY A 149 6.62 7.98 -29.04
N ILE A 150 7.27 8.53 -30.08
CA ILE A 150 7.50 9.97 -30.22
C ILE A 150 6.17 10.73 -30.26
N GLU A 151 5.20 10.30 -31.07
CA GLU A 151 3.89 10.95 -31.17
C GLU A 151 3.06 10.79 -29.89
N PHE A 152 3.11 9.61 -29.26
CA PHE A 152 2.50 9.34 -27.97
C PHE A 152 3.01 10.33 -26.90
N TYR A 153 4.33 10.51 -26.79
CA TYR A 153 4.89 11.44 -25.81
C TYR A 153 4.64 12.91 -26.17
N LYS A 154 4.65 13.29 -27.45
CA LYS A 154 4.26 14.65 -27.84
C LYS A 154 2.83 14.97 -27.42
N TRP A 155 1.91 14.01 -27.57
CA TRP A 155 0.53 14.13 -27.11
C TRP A 155 0.43 14.14 -25.58
N LEU A 156 1.03 13.14 -24.91
CA LEU A 156 0.94 12.97 -23.46
C LEU A 156 1.54 14.15 -22.69
N LEU A 157 2.73 14.60 -23.12
CA LEU A 157 3.49 15.67 -22.48
C LEU A 157 3.04 17.07 -22.87
N ALA A 158 2.08 17.22 -23.79
CA ALA A 158 1.46 18.51 -24.08
C ALA A 158 0.46 18.93 -23.00
N ASP A 159 -0.02 17.99 -22.16
CA ASP A 159 -0.95 18.26 -21.07
C ASP A 159 -0.22 18.38 -19.73
N ASP A 160 -0.28 19.57 -19.13
CA ASP A 160 0.32 19.87 -17.83
C ASP A 160 -0.25 18.99 -16.71
N THR A 161 -1.51 18.59 -16.82
CA THR A 161 -2.22 17.78 -15.83
C THR A 161 -1.61 16.39 -15.75
N HIS A 162 -1.33 15.77 -16.90
CA HIS A 162 -0.71 14.45 -16.95
C HIS A 162 0.66 14.44 -16.25
N ILE A 163 1.47 15.46 -16.50
CA ILE A 163 2.82 15.56 -15.93
C ILE A 163 2.77 15.81 -14.43
N LYS A 164 1.91 16.72 -13.97
CA LYS A 164 1.78 17.00 -12.53
C LYS A 164 1.35 15.75 -11.78
N GLN A 165 0.27 15.12 -12.24
CA GLN A 165 -0.35 13.99 -11.54
C GLN A 165 0.40 12.66 -11.68
N ASN A 166 1.16 12.46 -12.77
CA ASN A 166 1.72 11.16 -13.12
C ASN A 166 3.20 11.19 -13.52
N TYR A 167 3.98 12.19 -13.08
CA TYR A 167 5.39 12.32 -13.49
C TYR A 167 6.19 11.03 -13.31
N PHE A 168 6.08 10.38 -12.15
CA PHE A 168 6.81 9.14 -11.90
C PHE A 168 6.47 8.07 -12.94
N LEU A 169 5.17 7.79 -13.16
CA LEU A 169 4.72 6.78 -14.12
C LEU A 169 5.16 7.13 -15.54
N ILE A 170 4.99 8.39 -15.95
CA ILE A 170 5.41 8.89 -17.25
C ILE A 170 6.92 8.67 -17.41
N ARG A 171 7.74 9.15 -16.48
CA ARG A 171 9.21 9.02 -16.54
C ARG A 171 9.65 7.55 -16.55
N GLN A 172 9.00 6.67 -15.79
CA GLN A 172 9.29 5.23 -15.85
C GLN A 172 8.92 4.64 -17.21
N SER A 173 7.83 5.09 -17.84
CA SER A 173 7.44 4.58 -19.16
C SER A 173 8.49 4.87 -20.24
N LEU A 174 9.24 5.98 -20.13
CA LEU A 174 10.30 6.32 -21.10
C LEU A 174 11.42 5.26 -21.10
N LYS A 175 11.60 4.50 -20.02
CA LYS A 175 12.57 3.40 -20.00
C LYS A 175 12.14 2.21 -20.88
N ASP A 176 10.85 2.10 -21.19
CA ASP A 176 10.23 0.90 -21.77
C ASP A 176 9.60 1.15 -23.17
N ILE A 177 9.11 2.37 -23.45
CA ILE A 177 8.53 2.78 -24.73
C ILE A 177 9.65 3.29 -25.66
N PRO A 178 9.81 2.75 -26.87
CA PRO A 178 10.81 3.23 -27.82
C PRO A 178 10.46 4.64 -28.32
N HIS A 179 11.41 5.59 -28.25
CA HIS A 179 11.19 6.97 -28.71
C HIS A 179 12.46 7.79 -28.98
N SER A 180 13.62 7.40 -28.43
CA SER A 180 14.87 8.17 -28.50
C SER A 180 15.93 7.54 -29.42
N GLY A 181 15.53 6.63 -30.30
CA GLY A 181 16.41 5.70 -31.01
C GLY A 181 17.06 4.75 -30.02
N ASP A 182 16.90 3.44 -30.21
CA ASP A 182 17.62 2.48 -29.37
C ASP A 182 19.13 2.79 -29.45
N ASP A 183 19.81 2.88 -28.31
CA ASP A 183 21.26 2.72 -28.24
C ASP A 183 21.55 1.30 -28.76
N ASN A 184 21.70 1.20 -30.08
CA ASN A 184 21.75 0.02 -30.95
C ASN A 184 22.71 -1.08 -30.42
N VAL A 185 23.60 -0.71 -29.51
CA VAL A 185 24.62 -1.52 -28.83
C VAL A 185 24.03 -2.62 -27.94
N ALA A 186 22.99 -2.35 -27.14
CA ALA A 186 22.47 -3.37 -26.20
C ALA A 186 21.74 -4.50 -26.93
N GLN A 187 20.94 -4.13 -27.93
CA GLN A 187 20.22 -5.07 -28.79
C GLN A 187 21.19 -5.83 -29.70
N LEU A 188 22.20 -5.14 -30.24
CA LEU A 188 23.30 -5.74 -31.00
C LEU A 188 24.09 -6.75 -30.16
N MET A 189 24.40 -6.45 -28.89
CA MET A 189 25.10 -7.35 -27.97
C MET A 189 24.31 -8.65 -27.79
N ARG A 190 23.00 -8.54 -27.50
CA ARG A 190 22.12 -9.71 -27.33
C ARG A 190 22.02 -10.50 -28.64
N SER A 191 21.83 -9.83 -29.77
CA SER A 191 21.80 -10.44 -31.12
C SER A 191 23.08 -11.21 -31.45
N GLN A 192 24.25 -10.60 -31.23
CA GLN A 192 25.55 -11.22 -31.45
C GLN A 192 25.74 -12.44 -30.54
N SER A 193 25.38 -12.35 -29.26
CA SER A 193 25.47 -13.47 -28.31
C SER A 193 24.61 -14.67 -28.74
N LYS A 194 23.42 -14.39 -29.30
CA LYS A 194 22.53 -15.40 -29.85
C LYS A 194 23.14 -16.09 -31.07
N VAL A 195 23.61 -15.31 -32.05
CA VAL A 195 24.24 -15.82 -33.28
C VAL A 195 25.44 -16.71 -32.96
N ILE A 196 26.20 -16.40 -31.90
CA ILE A 196 27.30 -17.25 -31.43
C ILE A 196 26.76 -18.56 -30.84
N SER A 197 25.75 -18.50 -29.96
CA SER A 197 25.18 -19.71 -29.34
C SER A 197 24.47 -20.65 -30.31
N ASP A 198 23.85 -20.11 -31.37
CA ASP A 198 23.18 -20.92 -32.41
C ASP A 198 24.18 -21.79 -33.17
N VAL A 199 25.46 -21.40 -33.20
CA VAL A 199 26.55 -22.09 -33.90
C VAL A 199 27.50 -22.82 -32.93
N ILE A 200 27.58 -22.38 -31.68
CA ILE A 200 28.44 -22.93 -30.62
C ILE A 200 27.58 -23.19 -29.37
N PRO A 201 27.01 -24.41 -29.21
CA PRO A 201 26.12 -24.74 -28.10
C PRO A 201 26.74 -24.50 -26.72
N GLU A 202 28.05 -24.68 -26.56
CA GLU A 202 28.77 -24.45 -25.31
C GLU A 202 28.81 -22.97 -24.89
N PHE A 203 28.45 -22.03 -25.78
CA PHE A 203 28.32 -20.60 -25.45
C PHE A 203 26.98 -20.27 -24.76
N MET A 204 26.08 -21.24 -24.58
CA MET A 204 24.73 -20.98 -24.07
C MET A 204 24.72 -20.36 -22.67
N ASP A 205 25.55 -20.82 -21.74
CA ASP A 205 25.54 -20.28 -20.37
C ASP A 205 25.94 -18.79 -20.35
N LEU A 206 26.93 -18.43 -21.19
CA LEU A 206 27.33 -17.03 -21.38
C LEU A 206 26.24 -16.23 -22.08
N ARG A 207 25.57 -16.80 -23.09
CA ARG A 207 24.41 -16.15 -23.72
C ARG A 207 23.32 -15.87 -22.69
N VAL A 208 22.96 -16.83 -21.83
CA VAL A 208 21.92 -16.64 -20.81
C VAL A 208 22.32 -15.47 -19.91
N LYS A 209 23.57 -15.46 -19.41
CA LYS A 209 24.07 -14.36 -18.61
C LYS A 209 24.03 -13.01 -19.33
N ILE A 210 24.44 -12.95 -20.60
CA ILE A 210 24.48 -11.72 -21.43
C ILE A 210 23.08 -11.22 -21.80
N HIS A 211 22.11 -12.13 -21.98
CA HIS A 211 20.72 -11.77 -22.28
C HIS A 211 19.98 -11.25 -21.06
N SER A 212 20.23 -11.83 -19.88
CA SER A 212 19.51 -11.54 -18.65
C SER A 212 20.07 -10.32 -17.92
N LEU A 213 21.34 -10.39 -17.48
CA LEU A 213 21.98 -9.32 -16.71
C LEU A 213 23.47 -9.29 -17.03
N PRO A 214 23.86 -8.66 -18.16
CA PRO A 214 25.25 -8.58 -18.55
C PRO A 214 25.99 -7.66 -17.57
N GLU A 215 27.23 -8.03 -17.22
CA GLU A 215 28.14 -7.24 -16.40
C GLU A 215 29.44 -6.95 -17.15
N ALA A 216 30.16 -5.89 -16.75
CA ALA A 216 31.50 -5.63 -17.27
C ALA A 216 32.46 -6.82 -17.03
N SER A 217 32.25 -7.55 -15.93
CA SER A 217 33.00 -8.77 -15.60
C SER A 217 32.81 -9.89 -16.63
N ASP A 218 31.66 -9.93 -17.29
CA ASP A 218 31.32 -10.95 -18.29
C ASP A 218 32.12 -10.79 -19.59
N ILE A 219 32.63 -9.58 -19.88
CA ILE A 219 33.56 -9.35 -21.00
C ILE A 219 34.77 -10.29 -20.85
N GLN A 220 35.28 -10.43 -19.62
CA GLN A 220 36.40 -11.32 -19.35
C GLN A 220 36.01 -12.79 -19.49
N LYS A 221 34.77 -13.17 -19.11
CA LYS A 221 34.27 -14.54 -19.28
C LYS A 221 34.13 -14.91 -20.76
N VAL A 222 33.68 -13.98 -21.62
CA VAL A 222 33.63 -14.18 -23.08
C VAL A 222 35.03 -14.29 -23.70
N LYS A 223 35.99 -13.46 -23.24
CA LYS A 223 37.41 -13.58 -23.63
C LYS A 223 37.99 -14.93 -23.24
N ASN A 224 37.74 -15.38 -22.01
CA ASN A 224 38.20 -16.67 -21.50
C ASN A 224 37.59 -17.83 -22.31
N PHE A 225 36.29 -17.79 -22.60
CA PHE A 225 35.63 -18.78 -23.44
C PHE A 225 36.32 -18.93 -24.80
N LYS A 226 36.67 -17.81 -25.45
CA LYS A 226 37.38 -17.81 -26.72
C LYS A 226 38.76 -18.49 -26.60
N GLN A 227 39.51 -18.19 -25.55
CA GLN A 227 40.84 -18.74 -25.31
C GLN A 227 40.80 -20.25 -25.00
N THR A 228 39.88 -20.69 -24.15
CA THR A 228 39.76 -22.11 -23.75
C THR A 228 39.28 -23.00 -24.90
N ASN A 229 38.53 -22.45 -25.86
CA ASN A 229 37.96 -23.20 -26.99
C ASN A 229 38.65 -22.92 -28.33
N THR A 230 39.88 -22.39 -28.32
CA THR A 230 40.61 -21.96 -29.53
C THR A 230 40.73 -23.06 -30.61
N SER A 231 40.84 -24.34 -30.22
CA SER A 231 40.91 -25.47 -31.16
C SER A 231 39.57 -25.88 -31.77
N LYS A 232 38.44 -25.42 -31.22
CA LYS A 232 37.07 -25.76 -31.65
C LYS A 232 36.34 -24.62 -32.35
N ILE A 233 36.87 -23.39 -32.27
CA ILE A 233 36.28 -22.19 -32.85
C ILE A 233 36.91 -21.91 -34.22
N SER A 234 36.10 -21.89 -35.29
CA SER A 234 36.56 -21.49 -36.63
C SER A 234 36.96 -20.01 -36.67
N THR A 235 37.80 -19.62 -37.63
CA THR A 235 38.24 -18.22 -37.79
C THR A 235 37.07 -17.23 -37.96
N VAL A 236 35.96 -17.67 -38.57
CA VAL A 236 34.74 -16.88 -38.75
C VAL A 236 34.00 -16.68 -37.44
N ASN A 237 33.85 -17.74 -36.63
CA ASN A 237 33.18 -17.66 -35.33
C ASN A 237 34.03 -16.91 -34.30
N GLY A 238 35.37 -16.99 -34.41
CA GLY A 238 36.29 -16.18 -33.62
C GLY A 238 36.07 -14.68 -33.82
N LYS A 239 35.84 -14.23 -35.05
CA LYS A 239 35.50 -12.83 -35.36
C LYS A 239 34.16 -12.40 -34.76
N LYS A 240 33.13 -13.24 -34.81
CA LYS A 240 31.82 -12.96 -34.18
C LYS A 240 31.95 -12.76 -32.67
N ILE A 241 32.80 -13.55 -32.01
CA ILE A 241 33.09 -13.39 -30.58
C ILE A 241 33.85 -12.07 -30.32
N ASP A 242 34.79 -11.68 -31.20
CA ASP A 242 35.48 -10.38 -31.08
C ASP A 242 34.52 -9.19 -31.25
N GLU A 243 33.58 -9.28 -32.19
CA GLU A 243 32.52 -8.29 -32.39
C GLU A 243 31.63 -8.18 -31.15
N LEU A 244 31.23 -9.31 -30.55
CA LEU A 244 30.49 -9.31 -29.28
C LEU A 244 31.29 -8.64 -28.16
N ILE A 245 32.58 -8.97 -28.01
CA ILE A 245 33.46 -8.35 -26.98
C ILE A 245 33.52 -6.83 -27.17
N ALA A 246 33.64 -6.35 -28.41
CA ALA A 246 33.66 -4.92 -28.71
C ALA A 246 32.33 -4.24 -28.35
N THR A 247 31.20 -4.86 -28.71
CA THR A 247 29.87 -4.34 -28.37
C THR A 247 29.63 -4.34 -26.86
N MET A 248 30.03 -5.40 -26.14
CA MET A 248 29.94 -5.44 -24.67
C MET A 248 30.82 -4.35 -24.03
N THR A 249 32.04 -4.15 -24.56
CA THR A 249 32.94 -3.11 -24.05
C THR A 249 32.35 -1.71 -24.27
N LEU A 250 31.68 -1.49 -25.40
CA LEU A 250 30.97 -0.24 -25.68
C LEU A 250 29.75 -0.05 -24.76
N PHE A 251 28.99 -1.13 -24.51
CA PHE A 251 27.82 -1.13 -23.63
C PHE A 251 28.18 -0.83 -22.16
N PHE A 252 29.32 -1.34 -21.68
CA PHE A 252 29.82 -1.09 -20.32
C PHE A 252 30.76 0.11 -20.21
N LYS A 253 30.93 0.90 -21.27
CA LYS A 253 31.70 2.14 -21.18
C LYS A 253 30.99 3.09 -20.19
N PRO A 254 31.72 3.81 -19.32
CA PRO A 254 31.14 4.88 -18.51
C PRO A 254 30.32 5.83 -19.40
N VAL A 255 29.19 6.32 -18.88
CA VAL A 255 28.27 7.18 -19.63
C VAL A 255 29.04 8.42 -20.08
N ASP A 256 29.19 8.55 -21.39
CA ASP A 256 29.90 9.68 -21.99
C ASP A 256 28.99 10.90 -21.91
N VAL A 257 29.30 11.83 -21.00
CA VAL A 257 28.54 13.05 -20.74
C VAL A 257 28.37 13.88 -22.03
N SER A 258 29.28 13.76 -23.00
CA SER A 258 29.18 14.44 -24.30
C SER A 258 27.99 13.96 -25.15
N THR A 259 27.42 12.79 -24.86
CA THR A 259 26.23 12.27 -25.57
C THR A 259 24.97 13.10 -25.29
N LEU A 260 24.92 13.80 -24.15
CA LEU A 260 23.83 14.72 -23.79
C LEU A 260 23.71 15.89 -24.78
N VAL A 261 24.79 16.26 -25.47
CA VAL A 261 24.80 17.36 -26.47
C VAL A 261 23.82 17.07 -27.61
N LYS A 262 23.65 15.82 -28.02
CA LYS A 262 22.72 15.44 -29.10
C LYS A 262 21.27 15.64 -28.68
N GLN A 263 20.97 15.36 -27.41
CA GLN A 263 19.62 15.39 -26.84
C GLN A 263 19.13 16.81 -26.49
N THR A 264 20.03 17.80 -26.43
CA THR A 264 19.71 19.17 -25.96
C THR A 264 19.55 20.21 -27.07
N THR A 265 19.53 19.79 -28.33
CA THR A 265 19.56 20.72 -29.48
C THR A 265 18.39 21.72 -29.48
N ALA A 266 17.19 21.32 -29.07
CA ALA A 266 16.03 22.22 -29.00
C ALA A 266 15.97 23.05 -27.69
N LEU A 267 16.85 22.76 -26.73
CA LEU A 267 16.94 23.42 -25.44
C LEU A 267 17.99 24.54 -25.41
N LYS A 268 18.81 24.71 -26.44
CA LYS A 268 19.97 25.63 -26.48
C LYS A 268 19.69 27.07 -26.03
N ASN A 269 18.46 27.57 -26.21
CA ASN A 269 18.07 28.95 -25.86
C ASN A 269 17.21 29.03 -24.59
N THR A 270 17.22 28.00 -23.75
CA THR A 270 16.48 27.96 -22.49
C THR A 270 17.44 28.05 -21.31
N GLU A 271 16.95 28.52 -20.16
CA GLU A 271 17.76 28.57 -18.93
C GLU A 271 18.28 27.18 -18.55
N ILE A 272 17.40 26.17 -18.58
CA ILE A 272 17.78 24.78 -18.30
C ILE A 272 18.78 24.24 -19.33
N GLY A 273 18.67 24.63 -20.61
CA GLY A 273 19.66 24.27 -21.63
C GLY A 273 21.05 24.83 -21.36
N SER A 274 21.15 26.05 -20.81
CA SER A 274 22.43 26.62 -20.36
C SER A 274 23.02 25.83 -19.19
N LYS A 275 22.19 25.41 -18.22
CA LYS A 275 22.63 24.56 -17.10
C LYS A 275 23.15 23.21 -17.59
N ILE A 276 22.45 22.57 -18.54
CA ILE A 276 22.89 21.30 -19.14
C ILE A 276 24.23 21.48 -19.88
N ASN A 277 24.40 22.54 -20.67
CA ASN A 277 25.67 22.83 -21.34
C ASN A 277 26.82 23.10 -20.36
N GLY A 278 26.52 23.79 -19.24
CA GLY A 278 27.47 23.99 -18.15
C GLY A 278 27.91 22.67 -17.52
N PHE A 279 26.95 21.78 -17.21
CA PHE A 279 27.23 20.44 -16.69
C PHE A 279 28.12 19.62 -17.65
N ILE A 280 27.80 19.63 -18.95
CA ILE A 280 28.59 18.91 -19.96
C ILE A 280 30.02 19.45 -20.00
N SER A 281 30.19 20.77 -19.96
CA SER A 281 31.51 21.41 -20.02
C SER A 281 32.35 21.15 -18.77
N SER A 282 31.72 21.02 -17.61
CA SER A 282 32.39 20.75 -16.32
C SER A 282 32.75 19.28 -16.10
N ASN A 283 32.04 18.36 -16.75
CA ASN A 283 32.14 16.92 -16.46
C ASN A 283 32.61 16.06 -17.64
N SER A 284 32.91 16.64 -18.80
CA SER A 284 33.45 15.89 -19.94
C SER A 284 34.76 15.17 -19.63
N ASP A 285 35.56 15.71 -18.70
CA ASP A 285 36.88 15.16 -18.29
C ASP A 285 36.99 14.85 -16.78
N THR A 286 35.90 14.99 -16.01
CA THR A 286 35.93 14.76 -14.55
C THR A 286 35.95 13.27 -14.25
N SER A 287 36.90 12.83 -13.42
CA SER A 287 36.99 11.44 -12.92
C SER A 287 36.60 11.31 -11.45
N GLU A 288 36.10 12.38 -10.81
CA GLU A 288 35.76 12.39 -9.39
C GLU A 288 34.29 11.96 -9.17
N PRO A 289 34.04 10.78 -8.57
CA PRO A 289 32.69 10.22 -8.44
C PRO A 289 31.73 11.10 -7.63
N SER A 290 32.21 11.68 -6.52
CA SER A 290 31.44 12.59 -5.66
C SER A 290 30.90 13.76 -6.47
N LYS A 291 31.78 14.58 -7.04
CA LYS A 291 31.43 15.76 -7.82
C LYS A 291 30.46 15.45 -8.96
N LEU A 292 30.70 14.36 -9.70
CA LEU A 292 29.81 13.95 -10.79
C LEU A 292 28.40 13.62 -10.29
N ILE A 293 28.28 12.95 -9.14
CA ILE A 293 26.98 12.66 -8.53
C ILE A 293 26.30 13.93 -8.04
N GLU A 294 27.03 14.84 -7.37
CA GLU A 294 26.47 16.10 -6.88
C GLU A 294 25.86 16.92 -8.02
N GLU A 295 26.64 17.18 -9.08
CA GLU A 295 26.21 18.00 -10.21
C GLU A 295 25.11 17.30 -11.03
N SER A 296 25.18 15.97 -11.19
CA SER A 296 24.11 15.21 -11.87
C SER A 296 22.80 15.22 -11.10
N SER A 297 22.87 15.09 -9.77
CA SER A 297 21.69 15.10 -8.89
C SER A 297 21.03 16.48 -8.88
N GLN A 298 21.83 17.55 -8.82
CA GLN A 298 21.32 18.91 -8.91
C GLN A 298 20.66 19.18 -10.27
N LEU A 299 21.31 18.81 -11.37
CA LEU A 299 20.73 19.00 -12.70
C LEU A 299 19.45 18.17 -12.90
N LEU A 300 19.40 16.96 -12.35
CA LEU A 300 18.22 16.11 -12.37
C LEU A 300 17.03 16.76 -11.65
N TYR A 301 17.28 17.37 -10.48
CA TYR A 301 16.29 18.17 -9.75
C TYR A 301 15.85 19.41 -10.55
N ASP A 302 16.79 20.16 -11.10
CA ASP A 302 16.50 21.36 -11.91
C ASP A 302 15.65 21.02 -13.14
N ILE A 303 15.89 19.85 -13.76
CA ILE A 303 15.08 19.34 -14.88
C ILE A 303 13.65 19.02 -14.42
N ARG A 304 13.47 18.40 -13.24
CA ARG A 304 12.13 18.14 -12.69
C ARG A 304 11.30 19.41 -12.58
N GLU A 305 11.90 20.51 -12.12
CA GLU A 305 11.24 21.82 -12.06
C GLU A 305 11.00 22.42 -13.46
N ALA A 306 11.99 22.32 -14.35
CA ALA A 306 11.89 22.85 -15.71
C ALA A 306 10.81 22.15 -16.56
N VAL A 307 10.59 20.84 -16.38
CA VAL A 307 9.57 20.07 -17.11
C VAL A 307 8.15 20.60 -16.84
N ILE A 308 7.88 21.07 -15.61
CA ILE A 308 6.58 21.62 -15.22
C ILE A 308 6.34 23.00 -15.86
N THR A 309 7.40 23.78 -16.08
CA THR A 309 7.30 25.16 -16.61
C THR A 309 7.40 25.26 -18.13
N GLU A 310 8.13 24.34 -18.78
CA GLU A 310 8.14 24.21 -20.24
C GLU A 310 6.75 23.74 -20.72
N THR A 311 6.30 24.17 -21.91
CA THR A 311 4.95 23.83 -22.44
C THR A 311 5.01 22.95 -23.69
N SER A 312 6.15 22.88 -24.37
CA SER A 312 6.31 22.03 -25.55
C SER A 312 6.53 20.58 -25.15
N GLY A 313 5.60 19.69 -25.54
CA GLY A 313 5.73 18.24 -25.33
C GLY A 313 7.03 17.66 -25.89
N ALA A 314 7.51 18.15 -27.03
CA ALA A 314 8.78 17.71 -27.62
C ALA A 314 10.02 18.12 -26.79
N LYS A 315 10.01 19.33 -26.21
CA LYS A 315 11.11 19.77 -25.33
C LYS A 315 11.05 19.09 -23.97
N ARG A 316 9.83 18.86 -23.43
CA ARG A 316 9.60 18.05 -22.23
C ARG A 316 10.14 16.63 -22.41
N LEU A 317 9.92 16.02 -23.57
CA LEU A 317 10.49 14.70 -23.90
C LEU A 317 12.02 14.73 -23.82
N GLN A 318 12.67 15.71 -24.47
CA GLN A 318 14.13 15.87 -24.40
C GLN A 318 14.65 16.09 -22.97
N LEU A 319 13.94 16.88 -22.16
CA LEU A 319 14.28 17.08 -20.76
C LEU A 319 14.20 15.77 -19.96
N LEU A 320 13.14 14.98 -20.17
CA LEU A 320 12.97 13.69 -19.52
C LEU A 320 14.02 12.67 -19.99
N ASP A 321 14.41 12.67 -21.27
CA ASP A 321 15.52 11.86 -21.80
C ASP A 321 16.85 12.18 -21.09
N VAL A 322 17.19 13.46 -20.98
CA VAL A 322 18.37 13.92 -20.23
C VAL A 322 18.26 13.49 -18.77
N SER A 323 17.08 13.59 -18.17
CA SER A 323 16.83 13.14 -16.79
C SER A 323 17.11 11.64 -16.60
N LEU A 324 16.82 10.79 -17.58
CA LEU A 324 17.11 9.35 -17.51
C LEU A 324 18.61 9.07 -17.58
N LYS A 325 19.33 9.77 -18.46
CA LYS A 325 20.78 9.64 -18.57
C LYS A 325 21.51 10.16 -17.33
N LEU A 326 21.02 11.22 -16.68
CA LEU A 326 21.56 11.70 -15.40
C LEU A 326 21.34 10.69 -14.26
N GLU A 327 20.15 10.09 -14.15
CA GLU A 327 19.91 8.99 -13.19
C GLU A 327 20.85 7.81 -13.46
N GLU A 328 21.09 7.45 -14.72
CA GLU A 328 22.03 6.40 -15.12
C GLU A 328 23.47 6.71 -14.69
N ILE A 329 23.92 7.96 -14.86
CA ILE A 329 25.23 8.44 -14.38
C ILE A 329 25.32 8.27 -12.87
N VAL A 330 24.34 8.78 -12.12
CA VAL A 330 24.31 8.68 -10.64
C VAL A 330 24.32 7.21 -10.20
N PHE A 331 23.47 6.37 -10.78
CA PHE A 331 23.36 4.96 -10.43
C PHE A 331 24.67 4.20 -10.65
N LYS A 332 25.31 4.36 -11.82
CA LYS A 332 26.57 3.67 -12.13
C LYS A 332 27.74 4.16 -11.28
N THR A 333 27.75 5.45 -10.94
CA THR A 333 28.88 6.09 -10.25
C THR A 333 28.79 5.96 -8.72
N ALA A 334 27.58 5.77 -8.17
CA ALA A 334 27.34 5.74 -6.71
C ALA A 334 28.12 4.66 -5.95
N GLN A 335 28.50 3.57 -6.62
CA GLN A 335 29.34 2.51 -6.04
C GLN A 335 30.78 2.96 -5.82
N ASP A 336 31.29 3.83 -6.69
CA ASP A 336 32.67 4.32 -6.66
C ASP A 336 32.86 5.51 -5.69
N TRP A 337 31.76 6.10 -5.20
CA TRP A 337 31.82 7.13 -4.17
C TRP A 337 32.01 6.51 -2.78
N GLU A 338 33.25 6.20 -2.42
CA GLU A 338 33.59 5.78 -1.06
C GLU A 338 33.61 6.99 -0.10
N THR A 339 33.04 6.82 1.09
CA THR A 339 32.97 7.87 2.12
C THR A 339 33.84 7.48 3.30
N GLY A 340 34.77 8.34 3.71
CA GLY A 340 35.66 8.10 4.85
C GLY A 340 35.20 8.74 6.15
N THR A 341 34.41 9.82 6.06
CA THR A 341 33.95 10.60 7.22
C THR A 341 32.42 10.69 7.30
N VAL A 342 31.90 11.02 8.49
CA VAL A 342 30.46 11.25 8.70
C VAL A 342 29.94 12.36 7.78
N GLY A 343 30.71 13.45 7.62
CA GLY A 343 30.36 14.55 6.73
C GLY A 343 30.23 14.11 5.26
N GLU A 344 31.17 13.32 4.75
CA GLU A 344 31.07 12.78 3.39
C GLU A 344 29.87 11.87 3.21
N LEU A 345 29.54 11.06 4.23
CA LEU A 345 28.37 10.18 4.21
C LEU A 345 27.05 10.97 4.21
N LEU A 346 26.94 12.01 5.04
CA LEU A 346 25.77 12.90 5.04
C LEU A 346 25.60 13.60 3.68
N ASN A 347 26.71 14.04 3.08
CA ASN A 347 26.69 14.66 1.75
C ASN A 347 26.22 13.67 0.68
N LYS A 348 26.71 12.43 0.73
CA LYS A 348 26.26 11.34 -0.16
C LYS A 348 24.76 11.06 0.00
N ILE A 349 24.24 11.02 1.23
CA ILE A 349 22.80 10.87 1.51
C ILE A 349 22.00 12.03 0.91
N CYS A 350 22.44 13.27 1.10
CA CYS A 350 21.78 14.46 0.58
C CYS A 350 21.61 14.41 -0.95
N TYR A 351 22.70 14.17 -1.70
CA TYR A 351 22.63 14.18 -3.16
C TYR A 351 21.97 12.93 -3.76
N LEU A 352 22.13 11.75 -3.16
CA LEU A 352 21.34 10.59 -3.56
C LEU A 352 19.85 10.82 -3.28
N GLY A 353 19.50 11.47 -2.16
CA GLY A 353 18.15 11.92 -1.86
C GLY A 353 17.64 12.90 -2.92
N LEU A 354 18.42 13.92 -3.28
CA LEU A 354 18.07 14.88 -4.33
C LEU A 354 17.84 14.20 -5.69
N ALA A 355 18.69 13.24 -6.05
CA ALA A 355 18.53 12.44 -7.26
C ALA A 355 17.23 11.61 -7.24
N THR A 356 16.88 11.00 -6.10
CA THR A 356 15.62 10.25 -5.97
C THR A 356 14.39 11.16 -6.14
N ALA A 357 14.43 12.39 -5.61
CA ALA A 357 13.37 13.38 -5.77
C ALA A 357 13.27 13.87 -7.24
N GLY A 358 14.39 14.22 -7.88
CA GLY A 358 14.41 14.62 -9.29
C GLY A 358 13.95 13.50 -10.24
N ALA A 359 14.26 12.24 -9.92
CA ALA A 359 13.77 11.06 -10.63
C ALA A 359 12.29 10.73 -10.38
N GLY A 360 11.65 11.39 -9.40
CA GLY A 360 10.22 11.25 -9.10
C GLY A 360 9.84 10.12 -8.15
N TYR A 361 10.79 9.51 -7.44
CA TYR A 361 10.46 8.48 -6.43
C TYR A 361 9.79 9.08 -5.18
N VAL A 362 9.97 10.37 -4.96
CA VAL A 362 9.21 11.20 -4.01
C VAL A 362 8.80 12.49 -4.72
N GLU A 363 7.73 13.14 -4.25
CA GLU A 363 7.33 14.43 -4.80
C GLU A 363 8.23 15.57 -4.30
N LEU A 364 8.27 16.67 -5.07
CA LEU A 364 9.11 17.82 -4.73
C LEU A 364 8.74 18.46 -3.38
N SER A 365 7.44 18.54 -3.08
CA SER A 365 6.92 19.03 -1.80
C SER A 365 7.33 18.13 -0.63
N GLU A 366 7.33 16.81 -0.83
CA GLU A 366 7.76 15.84 0.18
C GLU A 366 9.26 15.90 0.44
N TRP A 367 10.07 16.09 -0.61
CA TRP A 367 11.51 16.33 -0.46
C TRP A 367 11.82 17.56 0.40
N GLN A 368 11.06 18.64 0.23
CA GLN A 368 11.19 19.86 1.02
C GLN A 368 10.88 19.62 2.51
N GLU A 369 9.96 18.72 2.84
CA GLU A 369 9.60 18.37 4.23
C GLU A 369 10.66 17.51 4.94
N LEU A 370 11.52 16.81 4.19
CA LEU A 370 12.54 15.92 4.76
C LEU A 370 13.78 16.66 5.28
N ASP A 371 14.02 17.90 4.82
CA ASP A 371 15.15 18.75 5.22
C ASP A 371 16.52 18.01 5.26
N LEU A 372 16.78 17.19 4.24
CA LEU A 372 18.05 16.46 4.12
C LEU A 372 19.18 17.33 3.54
N GLY A 373 18.91 18.61 3.30
CA GLY A 373 19.81 19.57 2.65
C GLY A 373 20.95 20.10 3.53
N VAL A 374 21.21 19.51 4.71
CA VAL A 374 22.29 19.96 5.60
C VAL A 374 23.63 19.77 4.92
N LYS A 375 24.28 20.87 4.54
CA LYS A 375 25.63 20.86 3.96
C LYS A 375 26.67 20.73 5.08
N PRO A 376 27.38 19.59 5.18
CA PRO A 376 28.40 19.36 6.22
C PRO A 376 29.56 20.37 6.17
N SER A 377 29.71 21.10 5.05
CA SER A 377 30.71 22.14 4.87
C SER A 377 30.56 23.33 5.83
N GLU A 378 29.39 23.54 6.43
CA GLU A 378 29.13 24.68 7.33
C GLU A 378 29.27 24.33 8.82
N ASN A 379 29.01 23.07 9.21
CA ASN A 379 29.05 22.61 10.60
C ASN A 379 30.20 21.63 10.84
N LYS A 380 31.10 21.91 11.79
CA LYS A 380 32.20 20.99 12.14
C LYS A 380 31.74 19.81 13.01
N THR A 381 30.57 19.93 13.63
CA THR A 381 30.03 18.99 14.62
C THR A 381 28.52 18.89 14.52
N MET A 382 27.96 17.74 14.88
CA MET A 382 26.54 17.54 15.15
C MET A 382 26.36 16.72 16.43
N THR A 383 25.26 16.91 17.13
CA THR A 383 24.86 16.04 18.23
C THR A 383 24.34 14.70 17.69
N LEU A 384 24.37 13.67 18.54
CA LEU A 384 23.82 12.36 18.20
C LEU A 384 22.30 12.44 17.91
N ASP A 385 21.57 13.33 18.57
CA ASP A 385 20.15 13.56 18.30
C ASP A 385 19.93 14.15 16.90
N GLU A 386 20.69 15.18 16.50
CA GLU A 386 20.62 15.76 15.15
C GLU A 386 20.97 14.73 14.07
N LEU A 387 22.02 13.93 14.28
CA LEU A 387 22.37 12.84 13.35
C LEU A 387 21.26 11.79 13.27
N THR A 388 20.60 11.48 14.39
CA THR A 388 19.46 10.55 14.43
C THR A 388 18.27 11.11 13.66
N GLN A 389 18.00 12.41 13.75
CA GLN A 389 16.94 13.06 12.97
C GLN A 389 17.22 12.99 11.46
N VAL A 390 18.47 13.23 11.03
CA VAL A 390 18.85 13.05 9.61
C VAL A 390 18.68 11.60 9.17
N LEU A 391 19.11 10.63 9.99
CA LEU A 391 18.92 9.21 9.71
C LEU A 391 17.42 8.87 9.55
N GLU A 392 16.57 9.34 10.45
CA GLU A 392 15.12 9.09 10.40
C GLU A 392 14.48 9.69 9.14
N ASN A 393 14.81 10.92 8.78
CA ASN A 393 14.31 11.55 7.56
C ASN A 393 14.83 10.82 6.30
N ALA A 394 16.09 10.42 6.26
CA ALA A 394 16.65 9.71 5.12
C ALA A 394 16.06 8.31 4.96
N ARG A 395 15.75 7.62 6.07
CA ARG A 395 14.99 6.36 6.06
C ARG A 395 13.59 6.54 5.51
N ARG A 396 12.88 7.58 5.95
CA ARG A 396 11.56 7.91 5.39
C ARG A 396 11.63 8.10 3.89
N GLN A 397 12.64 8.80 3.37
CA GLN A 397 12.78 8.97 1.92
C GLN A 397 12.92 7.63 1.17
N VAL A 398 13.70 6.69 1.71
CA VAL A 398 13.85 5.34 1.14
C VAL A 398 12.51 4.60 1.15
N GLU A 399 11.79 4.66 2.26
CA GLU A 399 10.46 4.04 2.40
C GLU A 399 9.42 4.66 1.45
N TRP A 400 9.41 5.98 1.33
CA TRP A 400 8.51 6.72 0.44
C TRP A 400 8.81 6.42 -1.03
N SER A 401 10.09 6.26 -1.36
CA SER A 401 10.54 5.85 -2.70
C SER A 401 10.02 4.46 -3.08
N SER A 402 10.16 3.47 -2.19
CA SER A 402 9.60 2.13 -2.39
C SER A 402 8.07 2.17 -2.51
N SER A 403 7.43 2.97 -1.66
CA SER A 403 5.97 3.12 -1.62
C SER A 403 5.42 3.77 -2.90
N MET A 404 6.16 4.70 -3.54
CA MET A 404 5.78 5.28 -4.82
C MET A 404 5.73 4.24 -5.95
N VAL A 405 6.71 3.32 -6.01
CA VAL A 405 6.71 2.22 -6.98
C VAL A 405 5.50 1.31 -6.75
N LYS A 406 5.28 0.90 -5.49
CA LYS A 406 4.14 0.06 -5.12
C LYS A 406 2.81 0.72 -5.45
N ALA A 407 2.62 1.99 -5.09
CA ALA A 407 1.40 2.73 -5.34
C ALA A 407 1.03 2.77 -6.83
N ASN A 408 2.03 2.80 -7.73
CA ASN A 408 1.79 2.82 -9.16
C ASN A 408 1.54 1.43 -9.76
N TYR A 409 2.25 0.39 -9.31
CA TYR A 409 2.27 -0.91 -10.02
C TYR A 409 1.63 -2.09 -9.28
N GLN A 410 1.47 -2.03 -7.95
CA GLN A 410 1.08 -3.19 -7.13
C GLN A 410 -0.21 -3.87 -7.64
N HIS A 411 -1.25 -3.10 -7.94
CA HIS A 411 -2.52 -3.67 -8.43
C HIS A 411 -2.35 -4.50 -9.72
N VAL A 412 -1.54 -4.03 -10.67
CA VAL A 412 -1.29 -4.76 -11.93
C VAL A 412 -0.40 -5.98 -11.69
N VAL A 413 0.57 -5.85 -10.79
CA VAL A 413 1.44 -6.97 -10.39
C VAL A 413 0.63 -8.06 -9.70
N ASP A 414 -0.28 -7.73 -8.80
CA ASP A 414 -1.15 -8.68 -8.10
C ASP A 414 -2.07 -9.40 -9.10
N GLN A 415 -2.66 -8.65 -10.04
CA GLN A 415 -3.49 -9.20 -11.11
C GLN A 415 -2.73 -10.22 -11.96
N TYR A 416 -1.46 -9.95 -12.30
CA TYR A 416 -0.63 -10.87 -13.08
C TYR A 416 -0.11 -12.05 -12.25
N THR A 417 0.27 -11.83 -10.99
CA THR A 417 0.80 -12.87 -10.09
C THR A 417 -0.19 -14.02 -9.93
N ALA A 418 -1.48 -13.74 -10.03
CA ALA A 418 -2.54 -14.73 -9.96
C ALA A 418 -2.49 -15.80 -11.08
N PHE A 419 -1.84 -15.54 -12.23
CA PHE A 419 -1.67 -16.50 -13.32
C PHE A 419 -0.23 -16.63 -13.85
N GLU A 420 0.66 -15.69 -13.53
CA GLU A 420 2.09 -15.66 -13.89
C GLU A 420 2.92 -15.24 -12.66
N PRO A 421 3.36 -16.20 -11.82
CA PRO A 421 4.09 -15.92 -10.57
C PRO A 421 5.37 -15.12 -10.73
N LEU A 422 6.01 -15.15 -11.91
CA LEU A 422 7.22 -14.35 -12.19
C LEU A 422 6.96 -12.84 -12.14
N ALA A 423 5.71 -12.39 -12.24
CA ALA A 423 5.34 -10.98 -12.12
C ALA A 423 5.67 -10.38 -10.74
N TYR A 424 5.73 -11.21 -9.68
CA TYR A 424 5.99 -10.78 -8.32
C TYR A 424 7.32 -10.01 -8.17
N GLY A 425 8.35 -10.38 -8.95
CA GLY A 425 9.67 -9.74 -8.90
C GLY A 425 9.73 -8.34 -9.54
N PHE A 426 8.67 -7.87 -10.20
CA PHE A 426 8.68 -6.61 -10.96
C PHE A 426 8.94 -5.38 -10.10
N ILE A 427 8.32 -5.29 -8.92
CA ILE A 427 8.46 -4.12 -8.04
C ILE A 427 9.87 -4.03 -7.48
N ASP A 428 10.42 -5.17 -7.06
CA ASP A 428 11.79 -5.28 -6.57
C ASP A 428 12.80 -4.90 -7.66
N ASP A 429 12.60 -5.35 -8.90
CA ASP A 429 13.40 -4.96 -10.06
C ASP A 429 13.40 -3.43 -10.28
N LYS A 430 12.22 -2.79 -10.25
CA LYS A 430 12.10 -1.33 -10.38
C LYS A 430 12.80 -0.57 -9.24
N ILE A 431 12.78 -1.10 -8.01
CA ILE A 431 13.46 -0.48 -6.86
C ILE A 431 14.98 -0.68 -6.94
N ARG A 432 15.44 -1.91 -7.19
CA ARG A 432 16.87 -2.25 -7.28
C ARG A 432 17.55 -1.60 -8.48
N GLY A 433 16.82 -1.38 -9.57
CA GLY A 433 17.30 -0.65 -10.75
C GLY A 433 17.28 0.87 -10.62
N SER A 434 17.14 1.41 -9.40
CA SER A 434 17.00 2.84 -9.14
C SER A 434 18.06 3.40 -8.20
N VAL A 435 18.21 4.73 -8.21
CA VAL A 435 19.06 5.47 -7.26
C VAL A 435 18.63 5.29 -5.80
N ALA A 436 17.38 4.88 -5.53
CA ALA A 436 16.89 4.62 -4.17
C ALA A 436 17.63 3.44 -3.49
N LEU A 437 18.13 2.47 -4.27
CA LEU A 437 18.96 1.38 -3.74
C LEU A 437 20.25 1.93 -3.09
N HIS A 438 20.93 2.84 -3.79
CA HIS A 438 22.17 3.43 -3.30
C HIS A 438 21.93 4.38 -2.12
N LEU A 439 20.81 5.12 -2.14
CA LEU A 439 20.38 5.89 -0.98
C LEU A 439 20.18 4.98 0.24
N GLY A 440 19.42 3.88 0.08
CA GLY A 440 19.18 2.90 1.14
C GLY A 440 20.47 2.35 1.76
N LYS A 441 21.48 2.06 0.93
CA LYS A 441 22.81 1.64 1.40
C LYS A 441 23.50 2.73 2.23
N ALA A 442 23.58 3.96 1.74
CA ALA A 442 24.21 5.06 2.48
C ALA A 442 23.50 5.37 3.81
N VAL A 443 22.17 5.26 3.82
CA VAL A 443 21.34 5.40 5.02
C VAL A 443 21.60 4.27 6.02
N SER A 444 21.79 3.04 5.54
CA SER A 444 22.19 1.91 6.38
C SER A 444 23.55 2.16 7.03
N ASP A 445 24.54 2.63 6.26
CA ASP A 445 25.88 2.94 6.76
C ASP A 445 25.83 4.01 7.88
N LEU A 446 24.98 5.04 7.73
CA LEU A 446 24.78 6.05 8.78
C LEU A 446 24.10 5.45 10.02
N GLY A 447 23.14 4.55 9.82
CA GLY A 447 22.47 3.83 10.89
C GLY A 447 23.44 2.98 11.71
N ASP A 448 24.34 2.27 11.04
CA ASP A 448 25.35 1.42 11.69
C ASP A 448 26.37 2.27 12.47
N PHE A 449 26.78 3.43 11.93
CA PHE A 449 27.59 4.40 12.64
C PHE A 449 26.90 4.92 13.92
N ILE A 450 25.64 5.34 13.81
CA ILE A 450 24.87 5.84 14.97
C ILE A 450 24.65 4.74 16.01
N ALA A 451 24.36 3.51 15.59
CA ALA A 451 24.24 2.34 16.46
C ALA A 451 25.52 2.11 17.29
N LYS A 452 26.69 2.17 16.64
CA LYS A 452 28.01 2.07 17.29
C LYS A 452 28.23 3.21 18.30
N GLU A 453 27.83 4.42 17.97
CA GLU A 453 28.01 5.59 18.84
C GLU A 453 27.04 5.65 20.04
N SER A 454 25.85 5.07 19.88
CA SER A 454 24.72 5.12 20.82
C SER A 454 24.55 3.85 21.67
N SER A 455 25.29 2.78 21.37
CA SER A 455 25.10 1.43 21.94
C SER A 455 23.70 0.83 21.67
N LEU A 456 22.94 1.38 20.72
CA LEU A 456 21.71 0.81 20.20
C LEU A 456 22.08 -0.37 19.29
N THR A 457 21.93 -1.61 19.77
CA THR A 457 22.03 -2.79 18.90
C THR A 457 20.74 -3.58 18.98
N ASN A 458 20.05 -3.67 17.85
CA ASN A 458 19.08 -4.74 17.62
C ASN A 458 19.85 -6.07 17.70
N LYS A 459 19.16 -7.12 18.17
CA LYS A 459 19.68 -8.48 18.26
C LYS A 459 18.64 -9.43 17.69
N VAL A 460 18.54 -9.46 16.36
CA VAL A 460 17.55 -10.26 15.63
C VAL A 460 18.25 -11.46 14.99
N LEU A 461 18.34 -12.56 15.74
CA LEU A 461 18.98 -13.80 15.28
C LEU A 461 20.37 -13.50 14.67
N ASP A 462 20.73 -14.15 13.56
CA ASP A 462 21.94 -13.87 12.78
C ASP A 462 21.65 -13.00 11.53
N VAL A 463 20.52 -12.28 11.52
CA VAL A 463 20.07 -11.53 10.35
C VAL A 463 21.04 -10.37 10.06
N PRO A 464 21.50 -10.18 8.82
CA PRO A 464 22.32 -9.02 8.45
C PRO A 464 21.50 -7.71 8.46
N ASN A 465 22.18 -6.56 8.43
CA ASN A 465 21.54 -5.23 8.35
C ASN A 465 20.46 -5.02 9.43
N GLN A 466 20.78 -5.33 10.69
CA GLN A 466 19.81 -5.25 11.79
C GLN A 466 19.34 -3.83 12.08
N SER A 467 20.06 -2.81 11.58
CA SER A 467 19.65 -1.41 11.60
C SER A 467 18.38 -1.14 10.78
N GLY A 468 17.98 -2.05 9.87
CA GLY A 468 16.73 -2.01 9.13
C GLY A 468 15.48 -2.39 9.95
N PHE A 469 15.64 -2.94 11.15
CA PHE A 469 14.53 -3.20 12.07
C PHE A 469 14.20 -1.97 12.91
N ARG A 470 12.90 -1.67 13.07
CA ARG A 470 12.40 -0.58 13.89
C ARG A 470 11.25 -1.05 14.76
N GLY A 471 11.43 -1.01 16.08
CA GLY A 471 10.35 -1.34 17.01
C GLY A 471 9.25 -0.27 16.99
N LEU A 472 8.00 -0.72 16.89
CA LEU A 472 6.81 0.14 16.82
C LEU A 472 6.04 0.14 18.13
N ASN A 473 5.73 -1.05 18.66
CA ASN A 473 5.00 -1.22 19.91
C ASN A 473 5.81 -2.13 20.85
N PRO A 474 6.01 -1.72 22.12
CA PRO A 474 6.72 -2.53 23.09
C PRO A 474 5.90 -3.76 23.49
N GLY A 475 6.58 -4.87 23.74
CA GLY A 475 5.97 -6.13 24.11
C GLY A 475 6.98 -7.27 24.08
N TYR A 476 6.58 -8.45 24.56
CA TYR A 476 7.35 -9.67 24.36
C TYR A 476 6.44 -10.87 24.16
N ALA A 477 6.91 -11.84 23.38
CA ALA A 477 6.18 -13.04 23.02
C ALA A 477 7.14 -14.23 22.85
N LEU A 478 6.61 -15.43 23.06
CA LEU A 478 7.24 -16.70 22.72
C LEU A 478 6.26 -17.47 21.85
N GLY A 479 6.67 -17.86 20.64
CA GLY A 479 5.80 -18.56 19.71
C GLY A 479 6.54 -19.01 18.46
N GLU A 480 5.87 -19.85 17.67
CA GLU A 480 6.35 -20.27 16.35
C GLU A 480 6.40 -19.05 15.41
N LEU A 481 7.53 -18.85 14.74
CA LEU A 481 7.73 -17.79 13.75
C LEU A 481 7.14 -18.23 12.39
N VAL A 482 6.20 -17.45 11.86
CA VAL A 482 5.60 -17.66 10.54
C VAL A 482 5.96 -16.48 9.64
N VAL A 483 6.74 -16.74 8.60
CA VAL A 483 7.20 -15.73 7.65
C VAL A 483 6.42 -15.88 6.35
N VAL A 484 5.72 -14.81 5.96
CA VAL A 484 4.84 -14.77 4.79
C VAL A 484 5.45 -13.88 3.72
N SER A 485 5.88 -14.47 2.62
CA SER A 485 6.50 -13.79 1.48
C SER A 485 5.53 -13.49 0.32
N GLY A 486 4.22 -13.41 0.58
CA GLY A 486 3.17 -13.16 -0.44
C GLY A 486 1.92 -12.47 0.12
N SER A 487 0.79 -12.55 -0.60
CA SER A 487 -0.46 -11.91 -0.17
C SER A 487 -0.98 -12.50 1.15
N PRO A 488 -1.22 -11.67 2.19
CA PRO A 488 -1.65 -12.14 3.50
C PRO A 488 -3.16 -12.41 3.60
N GLU A 489 -3.96 -12.06 2.58
CA GLU A 489 -5.43 -12.02 2.68
C GLU A 489 -6.09 -13.40 2.89
N ASP A 490 -5.41 -14.49 2.51
CA ASP A 490 -5.92 -15.87 2.64
C ASP A 490 -5.26 -16.69 3.77
N ILE A 491 -4.41 -16.07 4.60
CA ILE A 491 -3.64 -16.81 5.61
C ILE A 491 -4.44 -16.92 6.91
N GLU A 492 -4.75 -18.14 7.30
CA GLU A 492 -5.34 -18.39 8.61
C GLU A 492 -4.30 -18.21 9.72
N VAL A 493 -4.46 -17.15 10.52
CA VAL A 493 -3.55 -16.83 11.63
C VAL A 493 -4.03 -17.45 12.95
N SER A 494 -3.05 -17.89 13.74
CA SER A 494 -3.19 -18.51 15.07
C SER A 494 -2.67 -17.61 16.19
N SER A 495 -3.33 -17.62 17.35
CA SER A 495 -3.07 -16.64 18.41
C SER A 495 -1.79 -16.81 19.24
N ASN A 496 -1.11 -17.94 19.08
CA ASN A 496 0.13 -18.29 19.79
C ASN A 496 1.38 -18.20 18.89
N LYS A 497 1.24 -17.65 17.68
CA LYS A 497 2.33 -17.53 16.70
C LYS A 497 2.73 -16.07 16.47
N ILE A 498 3.97 -15.90 16.02
CA ILE A 498 4.56 -14.60 15.67
C ILE A 498 4.63 -14.52 14.14
N TYR A 499 4.06 -13.49 13.55
CA TYR A 499 3.95 -13.36 12.09
C TYR A 499 4.83 -12.25 11.53
N ILE A 500 5.49 -12.54 10.42
CA ILE A 500 6.24 -11.57 9.62
C ILE A 500 5.54 -11.44 8.27
N PHE A 501 5.03 -10.26 7.95
CA PHE A 501 4.30 -10.00 6.71
C PHE A 501 4.99 -8.95 5.83
N GLN A 502 4.67 -8.96 4.55
CA GLN A 502 4.99 -7.81 3.70
C GLN A 502 4.08 -6.60 4.02
N ARG A 503 2.79 -6.86 4.25
CA ARG A 503 1.76 -5.90 4.71
C ARG A 503 0.83 -6.59 5.72
N SER A 504 0.38 -5.89 6.76
CA SER A 504 -0.64 -6.43 7.67
C SER A 504 -1.98 -6.65 6.94
N PRO A 505 -2.68 -7.77 7.18
CA PRO A 505 -4.06 -7.93 6.72
C PRO A 505 -4.98 -6.94 7.45
N SER A 506 -6.04 -6.50 6.78
CA SER A 506 -7.05 -5.59 7.36
C SER A 506 -7.91 -6.27 8.43
N ASP A 507 -8.09 -7.59 8.33
CA ASP A 507 -8.78 -8.44 9.31
C ASP A 507 -7.80 -9.38 10.04
N LEU A 508 -6.96 -8.81 10.90
CA LEU A 508 -6.05 -9.61 11.70
C LEU A 508 -6.77 -10.22 12.93
N LYS A 509 -6.84 -11.56 13.00
CA LYS A 509 -7.25 -12.28 14.22
C LYS A 509 -6.19 -12.10 15.33
N PRO A 510 -6.47 -12.39 16.63
CA PRO A 510 -5.45 -12.23 17.67
C PRO A 510 -4.19 -13.05 17.34
N ILE A 511 -3.00 -12.49 17.56
CA ILE A 511 -1.67 -13.10 17.35
C ILE A 511 -0.73 -12.78 18.51
N ALA A 512 0.41 -13.47 18.62
CA ALA A 512 1.36 -13.28 19.71
C ALA A 512 2.37 -12.14 19.44
N GLY A 513 2.75 -11.92 18.18
CA GLY A 513 3.69 -10.88 17.76
C GLY A 513 3.62 -10.62 16.26
N ILE A 514 3.98 -9.42 15.82
CA ILE A 514 3.92 -9.05 14.40
C ILE A 514 5.14 -8.24 13.97
N ALA A 515 5.60 -8.43 12.73
CA ALA A 515 6.48 -7.46 12.10
C ALA A 515 6.18 -7.33 10.60
N THR A 516 6.35 -6.14 10.04
CA THR A 516 5.93 -5.84 8.66
C THR A 516 6.96 -5.08 7.83
N VAL A 517 7.03 -5.36 6.51
CA VAL A 517 7.92 -4.61 5.61
C VAL A 517 7.43 -3.19 5.34
N SER A 518 6.12 -3.01 5.23
CA SER A 518 5.49 -1.70 5.24
C SER A 518 4.79 -1.49 6.57
N GLU A 519 5.18 -0.46 7.32
CA GLU A 519 4.58 -0.07 8.61
C GLU A 519 3.04 0.10 8.53
N GLY A 520 2.52 0.34 7.31
CA GLY A 520 1.15 0.76 7.10
C GLY A 520 0.91 2.11 7.78
N ASN A 521 -0.36 2.43 8.05
CA ASN A 521 -0.70 3.59 8.85
C ASN A 521 -0.57 3.27 10.36
N MET A 522 0.22 4.06 11.10
CA MET A 522 0.44 3.94 12.55
C MET A 522 -0.84 4.00 13.40
N VAL A 523 -1.91 4.59 12.87
CA VAL A 523 -3.21 4.72 13.57
C VAL A 523 -4.30 3.81 12.99
N SER A 524 -3.91 2.81 12.19
CA SER A 524 -4.84 1.77 11.74
C SER A 524 -5.34 0.91 12.91
N HIS A 525 -6.51 0.28 12.75
CA HIS A 525 -7.07 -0.59 13.78
C HIS A 525 -6.12 -1.68 14.26
N VAL A 526 -5.35 -2.29 13.36
CA VAL A 526 -4.37 -3.33 13.69
C VAL A 526 -3.24 -2.78 14.57
N GLN A 527 -2.72 -1.59 14.23
CA GLN A 527 -1.63 -0.96 14.97
C GLN A 527 -2.07 -0.51 16.37
N LEU A 528 -3.25 0.09 16.47
CA LEU A 528 -3.86 0.49 17.75
C LEU A 528 -4.15 -0.73 18.63
N LEU A 529 -4.69 -1.81 18.05
CA LEU A 529 -4.95 -3.05 18.77
C LEU A 529 -3.67 -3.69 19.31
N ALA A 530 -2.61 -3.76 18.50
CA ALA A 530 -1.32 -4.28 18.94
C ALA A 530 -0.75 -3.48 20.12
N ARG A 531 -0.90 -2.15 20.08
CA ARG A 531 -0.48 -1.25 21.17
C ARG A 531 -1.31 -1.43 22.45
N ASN A 532 -2.63 -1.58 22.32
CA ASN A 532 -3.54 -1.81 23.46
C ASN A 532 -3.22 -3.13 24.18
N LEU A 533 -2.88 -4.16 23.40
CA LEU A 533 -2.65 -5.52 23.92
C LEU A 533 -1.18 -5.79 24.31
N GLY A 534 -0.26 -4.84 24.07
CA GLY A 534 1.17 -5.05 24.34
C GLY A 534 1.80 -6.11 23.45
N ILE A 535 1.26 -6.28 22.23
CA ILE A 535 1.80 -7.22 21.24
C ILE A 535 3.10 -6.60 20.69
N PRO A 536 4.26 -7.30 20.79
CA PRO A 536 5.51 -6.82 20.21
C PRO A 536 5.34 -6.62 18.70
N ASN A 537 5.72 -5.43 18.24
CA ASN A 537 5.54 -5.02 16.86
C ASN A 537 6.78 -4.30 16.30
N ALA A 538 7.19 -4.62 15.07
CA ALA A 538 8.29 -3.95 14.38
C ALA A 538 8.04 -3.74 12.87
N ALA A 539 8.68 -2.72 12.30
CA ALA A 539 8.91 -2.62 10.87
C ALA A 539 10.29 -3.22 10.51
N LEU A 540 10.43 -3.72 9.28
CA LEU A 540 11.69 -4.29 8.76
C LEU A 540 11.83 -4.04 7.25
N SER A 541 13.02 -4.25 6.69
CA SER A 541 13.21 -4.20 5.22
C SER A 541 12.78 -5.51 4.54
N ASP A 542 12.55 -5.49 3.22
CA ASP A 542 12.26 -6.72 2.46
C ASP A 542 13.41 -7.74 2.58
N ASP A 543 14.67 -7.29 2.51
CA ASP A 543 15.85 -8.14 2.70
C ASP A 543 15.89 -8.80 4.10
N ASN A 544 15.44 -8.09 5.14
CA ASN A 544 15.30 -8.68 6.47
C ASN A 544 14.20 -9.76 6.50
N LEU A 545 13.08 -9.56 5.79
CA LEU A 545 12.01 -10.55 5.68
C LEU A 545 12.54 -11.82 5.02
N GLN A 546 13.25 -11.67 3.89
CA GLN A 546 13.87 -12.80 3.18
C GLN A 546 14.89 -13.53 4.06
N SER A 547 15.67 -12.78 4.85
CA SER A 547 16.63 -13.37 5.79
C SER A 547 15.98 -14.16 6.93
N LEU A 548 14.75 -13.80 7.33
CA LEU A 548 13.99 -14.50 8.36
C LEU A 548 13.32 -15.78 7.86
N LEU A 549 13.12 -15.97 6.53
CA LEU A 549 12.49 -17.17 5.97
C LEU A 549 13.17 -18.47 6.41
N LYS A 550 14.50 -18.46 6.62
CA LYS A 550 15.25 -19.63 7.10
C LYS A 550 14.89 -20.10 8.51
N TYR A 551 14.20 -19.26 9.28
CA TYR A 551 13.71 -19.54 10.63
C TYR A 551 12.20 -19.79 10.67
N ASN A 552 11.53 -19.84 9.52
CA ASN A 552 10.10 -20.14 9.45
C ASN A 552 9.79 -21.52 10.06
N GLY A 553 8.84 -21.56 10.99
CA GLY A 553 8.45 -22.76 11.74
C GLY A 553 9.23 -22.98 13.05
N GLU A 554 10.26 -22.17 13.35
CA GLU A 554 11.01 -22.25 14.60
C GLU A 554 10.29 -21.50 15.74
N THR A 555 10.41 -22.00 16.98
CA THR A 555 9.94 -21.26 18.16
C THR A 555 10.96 -20.18 18.52
N VAL A 556 10.51 -18.91 18.52
CA VAL A 556 11.35 -17.76 18.82
C VAL A 556 10.81 -16.95 20.00
N PHE A 557 11.73 -16.44 20.80
CA PHE A 557 11.47 -15.33 21.71
C PHE A 557 11.62 -14.02 20.94
N TYR A 558 10.62 -13.16 21.03
CA TYR A 558 10.57 -11.87 20.35
C TYR A 558 10.19 -10.78 21.35
N ALA A 559 11.00 -9.73 21.45
CA ALA A 559 10.76 -8.60 22.34
C ALA A 559 11.09 -7.28 21.65
N VAL A 560 10.28 -6.26 21.95
CA VAL A 560 10.44 -4.89 21.50
C VAL A 560 10.44 -3.97 22.72
N SER A 561 11.48 -3.15 22.86
CA SER A 561 11.66 -2.27 24.02
C SER A 561 10.84 -0.97 23.92
N ASN A 562 10.80 -0.22 25.01
CA ASN A 562 10.12 1.09 25.08
C ASN A 562 10.72 2.14 24.13
N LYS A 563 11.96 1.95 23.67
CA LYS A 563 12.63 2.81 22.68
C LYS A 563 12.85 2.12 21.33
N GLY A 564 12.14 1.01 21.09
CA GLY A 564 12.11 0.34 19.79
C GLY A 564 13.29 -0.59 19.51
N ASN A 565 14.12 -0.93 20.51
CA ASN A 565 15.13 -1.98 20.35
C ASN A 565 14.47 -3.34 20.25
N ILE A 566 14.98 -4.17 19.35
CA ILE A 566 14.41 -5.48 19.08
C ILE A 566 15.37 -6.58 19.48
N ILE A 567 14.84 -7.59 20.17
CA ILE A 567 15.52 -8.84 20.45
C ILE A 567 14.67 -9.98 19.87
N MET A 568 15.26 -10.78 18.98
CA MET A 568 14.68 -12.03 18.51
C MET A 568 15.73 -13.12 18.61
N LYS A 569 15.41 -14.24 19.26
CA LYS A 569 16.32 -15.39 19.42
C LYS A 569 15.55 -16.70 19.48
N LEU A 570 16.22 -17.81 19.18
CA LEU A 570 15.62 -19.14 19.28
C LEU A 570 15.32 -19.46 20.74
N GLU A 571 14.29 -20.27 20.99
CA GLU A 571 13.89 -20.67 22.35
C GLU A 571 15.07 -21.27 23.14
N LYS A 572 15.96 -22.02 22.50
CA LYS A 572 17.15 -22.61 23.15
C LYS A 572 18.15 -21.57 23.66
N ASP A 573 18.17 -20.37 23.08
CA ASP A 573 19.11 -19.30 23.37
C ASP A 573 18.56 -18.28 24.40
N MET A 574 17.34 -18.53 24.92
CA MET A 574 16.74 -17.70 25.97
C MET A 574 17.48 -17.83 27.30
N THR A 575 17.66 -16.68 27.97
CA THR A 575 18.19 -16.63 29.35
C THR A 575 17.18 -17.18 30.35
N GLU A 576 17.63 -17.53 31.55
CA GLU A 576 16.72 -17.94 32.63
C GLU A 576 15.69 -16.86 32.98
N SER A 577 16.10 -15.59 32.96
CA SER A 577 15.19 -14.45 33.18
C SER A 577 14.11 -14.34 32.10
N GLU A 578 14.46 -14.59 30.83
CA GLU A 578 13.51 -14.59 29.71
C GLU A 578 12.55 -15.78 29.79
N ARG A 579 13.05 -16.97 30.15
CA ARG A 579 12.19 -18.15 30.38
C ARG A 579 11.22 -17.91 31.53
N ALA A 580 11.68 -17.25 32.60
CA ALA A 580 10.84 -16.91 33.76
C ALA A 580 9.64 -16.02 33.41
N LEU A 581 9.70 -15.23 32.33
CA LEU A 581 8.56 -14.44 31.84
C LEU A 581 7.36 -15.32 31.47
N PHE A 582 7.60 -16.56 31.04
CA PHE A 582 6.56 -17.49 30.56
C PHE A 582 6.29 -18.67 31.52
N LEU A 583 7.07 -18.81 32.61
CA LEU A 583 6.92 -19.90 33.59
C LEU A 583 5.75 -19.70 34.57
N LYS A 584 5.25 -18.47 34.73
CA LYS A 584 3.98 -18.24 35.44
C LYS A 584 2.85 -18.73 34.53
N LYS A 585 2.37 -19.95 34.74
CA LYS A 585 1.09 -20.44 34.19
C LYS A 585 0.07 -19.32 34.32
N GLU A 586 -0.39 -18.81 33.17
CA GLU A 586 -1.44 -17.80 33.06
C GLU A 586 -2.60 -18.20 33.98
N ARG A 587 -2.70 -17.52 35.13
CA ARG A 587 -3.96 -17.49 35.84
C ARG A 587 -4.93 -16.70 34.97
N LYS A 588 -6.20 -17.09 35.03
CA LYS A 588 -7.39 -16.39 34.52
C LYS A 588 -7.55 -14.92 35.03
N GLU A 589 -6.48 -14.25 35.44
CA GLU A 589 -6.44 -12.96 36.13
C GLU A 589 -6.63 -11.73 35.20
N GLY A 590 -6.86 -11.92 33.89
CA GLY A 590 -7.08 -10.81 32.94
C GLY A 590 -8.45 -10.76 32.25
N LYS A 591 -9.39 -11.67 32.54
CA LYS A 591 -10.72 -11.63 31.92
C LYS A 591 -11.64 -10.66 32.64
N ILE A 592 -12.33 -9.81 31.89
CA ILE A 592 -13.22 -8.77 32.43
C ILE A 592 -14.66 -9.30 32.45
N ALA A 593 -15.39 -9.02 33.52
CA ALA A 593 -16.84 -9.22 33.55
C ALA A 593 -17.54 -7.93 33.08
N VAL A 594 -18.49 -8.07 32.17
CA VAL A 594 -19.27 -6.95 31.65
C VAL A 594 -20.32 -6.54 32.69
N PRO A 595 -20.39 -5.26 33.11
CA PRO A 595 -21.39 -4.79 34.07
C PRO A 595 -22.79 -4.84 33.44
N ILE A 596 -23.64 -5.75 33.90
CA ILE A 596 -25.00 -5.94 33.35
C ILE A 596 -26.06 -5.18 34.15
N GLU A 597 -25.77 -4.87 35.40
CA GLU A 597 -26.68 -4.22 36.36
C GLU A 597 -27.05 -2.78 36.00
N LYS A 598 -26.24 -2.13 35.15
CA LYS A 598 -26.48 -0.76 34.68
C LYS A 598 -27.24 -0.71 33.35
N ILE A 599 -27.44 -1.84 32.68
CA ILE A 599 -28.07 -1.90 31.37
C ILE A 599 -29.58 -1.66 31.53
N ARG A 600 -30.08 -0.64 30.84
CA ARG A 600 -31.49 -0.29 30.78
C ARG A 600 -32.16 -0.93 29.56
N LEU A 601 -32.82 -2.06 29.80
CA LEU A 601 -33.57 -2.81 28.79
C LEU A 601 -35.05 -2.40 28.71
N ASP A 602 -35.50 -1.55 29.61
CA ASP A 602 -36.83 -0.93 29.65
C ASP A 602 -37.01 0.15 28.57
N GLU A 603 -35.91 0.78 28.13
CA GLU A 603 -35.93 1.77 27.06
C GLU A 603 -36.15 1.11 25.69
N THR A 604 -37.37 1.23 25.17
CA THR A 604 -37.79 0.59 23.92
C THR A 604 -38.18 1.59 22.83
N HIS A 605 -37.82 2.87 23.02
CA HIS A 605 -38.01 3.94 22.05
C HIS A 605 -36.70 4.35 21.37
N ILE A 606 -36.79 4.88 20.16
CA ILE A 606 -35.65 5.41 19.42
C ILE A 606 -35.20 6.71 20.08
N LEU A 607 -33.88 6.85 20.26
CA LEU A 607 -33.30 8.04 20.89
C LEU A 607 -32.75 8.98 19.82
N ASN A 608 -32.96 10.28 20.01
CA ASN A 608 -32.26 11.29 19.22
C ASN A 608 -30.82 11.41 19.73
N LEU A 609 -29.82 11.42 18.83
CA LEU A 609 -28.40 11.54 19.20
C LEU A 609 -28.11 12.74 20.10
N ARG A 610 -28.86 13.85 19.95
CA ARG A 610 -28.75 15.05 20.81
C ARG A 610 -29.14 14.80 22.26
N SER A 611 -29.95 13.78 22.51
CA SER A 611 -30.43 13.41 23.85
C SER A 611 -29.50 12.41 24.57
N VAL A 612 -28.50 11.87 23.87
CA VAL A 612 -27.54 10.89 24.39
C VAL A 612 -26.19 11.57 24.66
N ASP A 613 -25.48 11.12 25.70
CA ASP A 613 -24.10 11.52 25.99
C ASP A 613 -23.28 10.38 26.61
N ALA A 614 -22.03 10.67 26.98
CA ALA A 614 -21.08 9.70 27.53
C ALA A 614 -21.62 8.95 28.76
N SER A 615 -22.53 9.56 29.55
CA SER A 615 -23.11 8.89 30.73
C SER A 615 -24.04 7.73 30.36
N ASN A 616 -24.58 7.71 29.14
CA ASN A 616 -25.46 6.66 28.65
C ASN A 616 -24.71 5.43 28.12
N SER A 617 -23.37 5.51 28.00
CA SER A 617 -22.50 4.42 27.57
C SER A 617 -22.64 3.20 28.46
N GLY A 618 -22.92 2.05 27.86
CA GLY A 618 -23.16 0.79 28.57
C GLY A 618 -24.48 0.74 29.33
N GLN A 619 -25.29 1.80 29.32
CA GLN A 619 -26.62 1.84 29.95
C GLN A 619 -27.73 1.70 28.91
N LEU A 620 -27.82 2.63 27.97
CA LEU A 620 -28.87 2.66 26.93
C LEU A 620 -28.36 2.21 25.56
N CYS A 621 -27.12 2.58 25.27
CA CYS A 621 -26.41 2.29 24.04
C CYS A 621 -24.94 2.03 24.34
N GLY A 622 -24.20 1.61 23.33
CA GLY A 622 -22.76 1.42 23.46
C GLY A 622 -22.00 2.75 23.49
N PRO A 623 -20.67 2.67 23.58
CA PRO A 623 -19.81 3.84 23.69
C PRO A 623 -19.78 4.70 22.43
N LYS A 624 -19.97 4.15 21.22
CA LYS A 624 -19.89 4.94 19.98
C LYS A 624 -21.02 5.97 19.91
N ALA A 625 -22.27 5.54 20.14
CA ALA A 625 -23.42 6.44 20.15
C ALA A 625 -23.33 7.43 21.31
N ALA A 626 -22.94 6.98 22.50
CA ALA A 626 -22.77 7.83 23.68
C ALA A 626 -21.72 8.94 23.46
N ASN A 627 -20.54 8.57 22.97
CA ASN A 627 -19.46 9.50 22.73
C ASN A 627 -19.74 10.42 21.54
N LEU A 628 -20.38 9.94 20.47
CA LEU A 628 -20.80 10.81 19.37
C LEU A 628 -21.90 11.79 19.80
N GLY A 629 -22.83 11.36 20.67
CA GLY A 629 -23.82 12.24 21.30
C GLY A 629 -23.17 13.34 22.13
N GLN A 630 -22.14 13.00 22.92
CA GLN A 630 -21.32 13.98 23.64
C GLN A 630 -20.64 14.98 22.69
N LEU A 631 -20.04 14.50 21.59
CA LEU A 631 -19.48 15.39 20.57
C LEU A 631 -20.54 16.28 19.93
N LYS A 632 -21.75 15.77 19.66
CA LYS A 632 -22.85 16.54 19.09
C LYS A 632 -23.30 17.67 20.02
N LYS A 633 -23.30 17.45 21.34
CA LYS A 633 -23.59 18.49 22.35
C LYS A 633 -22.51 19.59 22.35
N MET A 634 -21.23 19.20 22.22
CA MET A 634 -20.10 20.13 22.27
C MET A 634 -19.84 20.87 20.96
N PHE A 635 -20.06 20.19 19.82
CA PHE A 635 -19.76 20.66 18.47
C PHE A 635 -20.98 20.46 17.54
N PRO A 636 -22.10 21.16 17.79
CA PRO A 636 -23.37 20.90 17.12
C PRO A 636 -23.31 21.00 15.59
N ASP A 637 -22.43 21.84 15.05
CA ASP A 637 -22.30 22.07 13.60
C ASP A 637 -21.26 21.18 12.91
N LYS A 638 -20.46 20.42 13.69
CA LYS A 638 -19.39 19.52 13.21
C LYS A 638 -19.75 18.04 13.30
N VAL A 639 -20.89 17.70 13.89
CA VAL A 639 -21.40 16.32 13.97
C VAL A 639 -22.75 16.28 13.27
N VAL A 640 -23.00 15.26 12.47
CA VAL A 640 -24.30 15.06 11.80
C VAL A 640 -25.43 14.83 12.81
N GLU A 641 -26.69 15.00 12.38
CA GLU A 641 -27.82 14.47 13.15
C GLU A 641 -27.78 12.94 13.17
N GLY A 642 -28.46 12.31 14.11
CA GLY A 642 -28.46 10.86 14.22
C GLY A 642 -29.57 10.34 15.11
N LEU A 643 -29.91 9.08 14.91
CA LEU A 643 -30.80 8.33 15.79
C LEU A 643 -30.06 7.10 16.35
N VAL A 644 -30.47 6.67 17.54
CA VAL A 644 -29.89 5.54 18.25
C VAL A 644 -31.00 4.54 18.55
N ILE A 645 -30.81 3.29 18.10
CA ILE A 645 -31.66 2.16 18.45
C ILE A 645 -31.07 1.53 19.72
N PRO A 646 -31.67 1.69 20.91
CA PRO A 646 -31.07 1.28 22.17
C PRO A 646 -31.12 -0.24 22.41
N PHE A 647 -30.41 -0.69 23.45
CA PHE A 647 -30.36 -2.10 23.85
C PHE A 647 -31.73 -2.72 24.15
N GLY A 648 -32.67 -1.95 24.70
CA GLY A 648 -34.01 -2.45 25.01
C GLY A 648 -34.81 -2.83 23.77
N ILE A 649 -34.65 -2.11 22.64
CA ILE A 649 -35.28 -2.50 21.37
C ILE A 649 -34.76 -3.85 20.89
N PHE A 650 -33.43 -4.04 20.90
CA PHE A 650 -32.82 -5.33 20.56
C PHE A 650 -33.34 -6.45 21.47
N LYS A 651 -33.32 -6.25 22.79
CA LYS A 651 -33.79 -7.25 23.76
C LYS A 651 -35.26 -7.61 23.55
N SER A 652 -36.11 -6.60 23.35
CA SER A 652 -37.54 -6.75 23.05
C SER A 652 -37.77 -7.61 21.79
N HIS A 653 -36.89 -7.51 20.79
CA HIS A 653 -36.92 -8.36 19.60
C HIS A 653 -36.38 -9.78 19.85
N MET A 654 -35.35 -9.94 20.69
CA MET A 654 -34.82 -11.24 21.09
C MET A 654 -35.79 -12.06 21.96
N ASP A 655 -36.75 -11.41 22.60
CA ASP A 655 -37.83 -12.05 23.37
C ASP A 655 -38.96 -12.63 22.49
N GLN A 656 -38.89 -12.43 21.17
CA GLN A 656 -39.79 -13.10 20.23
C GLN A 656 -39.50 -14.60 20.18
N GLN A 657 -40.52 -15.39 19.83
CA GLN A 657 -40.34 -16.83 19.60
C GLN A 657 -39.42 -17.07 18.40
N MET A 658 -38.41 -17.91 18.58
CA MET A 658 -37.52 -18.33 17.51
C MET A 658 -38.19 -19.47 16.72
N PRO A 659 -38.35 -19.34 15.39
CA PRO A 659 -38.94 -20.38 14.56
C PRO A 659 -38.28 -21.74 14.80
N ASP A 660 -39.10 -22.79 14.90
CA ASP A 660 -38.68 -24.20 14.99
C ASP A 660 -37.84 -24.58 16.23
N GLN A 661 -37.69 -23.69 17.23
CA GLN A 661 -36.90 -23.95 18.44
C GLN A 661 -37.73 -24.06 19.74
N ASN A 662 -39.03 -23.71 19.70
CA ASN A 662 -39.95 -23.69 20.85
C ASN A 662 -39.39 -22.95 22.09
N LYS A 663 -38.66 -21.87 21.84
CA LYS A 663 -38.03 -20.98 22.82
C LYS A 663 -37.80 -19.62 22.17
N THR A 664 -37.59 -18.57 22.95
CA THR A 664 -37.22 -17.25 22.40
C THR A 664 -35.78 -17.26 21.86
N TYR A 665 -35.42 -16.26 21.03
CA TYR A 665 -34.03 -16.11 20.59
C TYR A 665 -33.08 -15.94 21.78
N TRP A 666 -33.51 -15.21 22.81
CA TRP A 666 -32.75 -15.01 24.04
C TRP A 666 -32.57 -16.31 24.83
N GLU A 667 -33.62 -17.11 24.98
CA GLU A 667 -33.54 -18.42 25.64
C GLU A 667 -32.65 -19.39 24.87
N PHE A 668 -32.68 -19.35 23.52
CA PHE A 668 -31.79 -20.15 22.69
C PHE A 668 -30.31 -19.82 22.95
N LEU A 669 -29.96 -18.52 22.94
CA LEU A 669 -28.60 -18.05 23.20
C LEU A 669 -28.09 -18.51 24.57
N ASN A 670 -28.87 -18.30 25.63
CA ASN A 670 -28.47 -18.66 26.99
C ASN A 670 -28.38 -20.19 27.19
N ALA A 671 -29.30 -20.96 26.62
CA ALA A 671 -29.26 -22.42 26.68
C ALA A 671 -28.01 -22.99 26.00
N MET A 672 -27.57 -22.37 24.90
CA MET A 672 -26.33 -22.75 24.21
C MET A 672 -25.11 -22.57 25.12
N PHE A 673 -24.96 -21.42 25.78
CA PHE A 673 -23.84 -21.16 26.69
C PHE A 673 -23.86 -22.07 27.92
N ALA A 674 -25.03 -22.28 28.52
CA ALA A 674 -25.18 -23.22 29.63
C ALA A 674 -24.78 -24.65 29.23
N LYS A 675 -25.12 -25.07 28.00
CA LYS A 675 -24.70 -26.39 27.48
C LYS A 675 -23.20 -26.46 27.22
N ALA A 676 -22.59 -25.41 26.70
CA ALA A 676 -21.14 -25.34 26.49
C ALA A 676 -20.38 -25.43 27.83
N GLU A 677 -20.87 -24.80 28.88
CA GLU A 677 -20.30 -24.91 30.22
C GLU A 677 -20.40 -26.35 30.76
N GLN A 678 -21.53 -27.04 30.54
CA GLN A 678 -21.64 -28.47 30.89
C GLN A 678 -20.64 -29.34 30.12
N MET A 679 -20.40 -29.05 28.83
CA MET A 679 -19.43 -29.78 28.01
C MET A 679 -17.98 -29.58 28.47
N SER A 680 -17.66 -28.48 29.15
CA SER A 680 -16.31 -28.20 29.66
C SER A 680 -15.75 -29.22 30.65
N GLN A 681 -16.59 -30.11 31.17
CA GLN A 681 -16.18 -31.18 32.09
C GLN A 681 -15.64 -32.43 31.35
N ASP A 682 -16.14 -32.71 30.15
CA ASP A 682 -15.95 -33.98 29.45
C ASP A 682 -15.38 -33.85 28.02
N ASN A 683 -15.30 -32.62 27.48
CA ASN A 683 -14.87 -32.34 26.11
C ASN A 683 -13.63 -31.45 26.05
N SER A 684 -12.93 -31.53 24.92
CA SER A 684 -11.82 -30.62 24.61
C SER A 684 -12.33 -29.21 24.28
N ASP A 685 -11.51 -28.19 24.50
CA ASP A 685 -11.82 -26.79 24.16
C ASP A 685 -12.22 -26.63 22.68
N ALA A 686 -11.59 -27.40 21.78
CA ALA A 686 -11.88 -27.37 20.34
C ALA A 686 -13.30 -27.90 20.02
N GLU A 687 -13.77 -28.94 20.72
CA GLU A 687 -15.12 -29.49 20.53
C GLU A 687 -16.19 -28.53 21.06
N ILE A 688 -15.91 -27.87 22.19
CA ILE A 688 -16.81 -26.87 22.79
C ILE A 688 -16.92 -25.66 21.87
N GLU A 689 -15.78 -25.16 21.36
CA GLU A 689 -15.76 -24.06 20.41
C GLU A 689 -16.55 -24.42 19.14
N ALA A 690 -16.31 -25.60 18.56
CA ALA A 690 -17.04 -26.05 17.37
C ALA A 690 -18.57 -26.12 17.61
N TYR A 691 -19.00 -26.61 18.77
CA TYR A 691 -20.41 -26.60 19.16
C TYR A 691 -20.94 -25.16 19.24
N GLN A 692 -20.27 -24.26 19.96
CA GLN A 692 -20.70 -22.87 20.13
C GLN A 692 -20.82 -22.16 18.77
N LEU A 693 -19.82 -22.30 17.90
CA LEU A 693 -19.84 -21.72 16.56
C LEU A 693 -21.01 -22.23 15.71
N SER A 694 -21.31 -23.53 15.77
CA SER A 694 -22.45 -24.12 15.06
C SER A 694 -23.79 -23.53 15.52
N GLN A 695 -23.97 -23.34 16.83
CA GLN A 695 -25.21 -22.81 17.39
C GLN A 695 -25.35 -21.31 17.14
N LEU A 696 -24.24 -20.56 17.20
CA LEU A 696 -24.23 -19.14 16.87
C LEU A 696 -24.58 -18.90 15.39
N GLU A 697 -24.16 -19.78 14.48
CA GLU A 697 -24.56 -19.69 13.07
C GLU A 697 -26.08 -19.88 12.90
N ILE A 698 -26.68 -20.86 13.60
CA ILE A 698 -28.15 -21.05 13.61
C ILE A 698 -28.85 -19.78 14.11
N LEU A 699 -28.37 -19.21 15.22
CA LEU A 699 -28.94 -17.99 15.80
C LEU A 699 -28.85 -16.81 14.81
N ARG A 700 -27.71 -16.61 14.16
CA ARG A 700 -27.51 -15.55 13.17
C ARG A 700 -28.46 -15.64 11.99
N VAL A 701 -28.60 -16.83 11.42
CA VAL A 701 -29.53 -17.07 10.31
C VAL A 701 -30.96 -16.77 10.74
N ALA A 702 -31.32 -17.10 11.97
CA ALA A 702 -32.65 -16.81 12.50
C ALA A 702 -32.87 -15.30 12.74
N ILE A 703 -31.89 -14.58 13.31
CA ILE A 703 -31.98 -13.11 13.52
C ILE A 703 -32.21 -12.38 12.19
N LYS A 704 -31.53 -12.78 11.11
CA LYS A 704 -31.72 -12.18 9.77
C LYS A 704 -33.16 -12.35 9.23
N LYS A 705 -33.83 -13.44 9.62
CA LYS A 705 -35.22 -13.74 9.23
C LYS A 705 -36.26 -13.23 10.24
N MET A 706 -35.82 -12.65 11.34
CA MET A 706 -36.69 -12.18 12.41
C MET A 706 -37.70 -11.13 11.89
N PRO A 707 -39.00 -11.24 12.22
CA PRO A 707 -39.95 -10.18 11.93
C PRO A 707 -39.65 -8.96 12.82
N MET A 708 -39.67 -7.77 12.21
CA MET A 708 -39.57 -6.51 12.96
C MET A 708 -40.94 -6.17 13.55
N LYS A 709 -40.98 -5.67 14.78
CA LYS A 709 -42.24 -5.28 15.42
C LYS A 709 -42.89 -4.10 14.66
N PRO A 710 -44.20 -4.14 14.35
CA PRO A 710 -44.86 -3.07 13.60
C PRO A 710 -44.75 -1.69 14.25
N GLU A 711 -44.82 -1.63 15.58
CA GLU A 711 -44.71 -0.38 16.33
C GLU A 711 -43.32 0.24 16.16
N PHE A 712 -42.27 -0.59 16.21
CA PHE A 712 -40.90 -0.17 15.98
C PHE A 712 -40.68 0.36 14.55
N LEU A 713 -41.23 -0.29 13.52
CA LEU A 713 -41.11 0.19 12.14
C LEU A 713 -41.78 1.55 11.95
N SER A 714 -42.99 1.73 12.51
CA SER A 714 -43.69 3.01 12.43
C SER A 714 -42.95 4.12 13.17
N GLU A 715 -42.34 3.81 14.32
CA GLU A 715 -41.51 4.76 15.07
C GLU A 715 -40.24 5.11 14.30
N LEU A 716 -39.55 4.11 13.75
CA LEU A 716 -38.35 4.29 12.95
C LEU A 716 -38.59 5.24 11.78
N GLU A 717 -39.64 5.04 10.99
CA GLU A 717 -39.96 5.90 9.86
C GLU A 717 -40.27 7.35 10.28
N LYS A 718 -41.05 7.51 11.35
CA LYS A 718 -41.40 8.82 11.91
C LYS A 718 -40.16 9.56 12.43
N ASP A 719 -39.29 8.87 13.14
CA ASP A 719 -38.11 9.47 13.78
C ASP A 719 -37.00 9.71 12.77
N PHE A 720 -36.89 8.90 11.71
CA PHE A 720 -36.04 9.19 10.56
C PHE A 720 -36.40 10.56 9.97
N LYS A 721 -37.69 10.81 9.73
CA LYS A 721 -38.17 12.10 9.22
C LYS A 721 -37.95 13.25 10.19
N SER A 722 -38.31 13.08 11.45
CA SER A 722 -38.27 14.18 12.42
C SER A 722 -36.86 14.54 12.89
N ILE A 723 -35.94 13.56 12.93
CA ILE A 723 -34.57 13.74 13.42
C ILE A 723 -33.60 14.02 12.27
N LEU A 724 -33.68 13.26 11.17
CA LEU A 724 -32.76 13.41 10.02
C LEU A 724 -33.29 14.36 8.95
N GLY A 725 -34.53 14.82 9.07
CA GLY A 725 -35.15 15.81 8.18
C GLY A 725 -35.56 15.30 6.80
N ASN A 726 -35.47 13.98 6.56
CA ASN A 726 -35.73 13.35 5.27
C ASN A 726 -36.53 12.06 5.46
N GLU A 727 -37.27 11.61 4.45
CA GLU A 727 -37.94 10.31 4.53
C GLU A 727 -36.90 9.17 4.51
N MET A 728 -37.24 8.06 5.15
CA MET A 728 -36.42 6.84 5.11
C MET A 728 -36.39 6.29 3.69
N GLY A 729 -35.22 6.32 3.04
CA GLY A 729 -35.08 6.02 1.62
C GLY A 729 -34.41 7.14 0.82
N ASP A 730 -34.56 8.39 1.26
CA ASP A 730 -34.16 9.57 0.48
C ASP A 730 -32.74 10.03 0.75
N VAL A 731 -32.20 9.69 1.94
CA VAL A 731 -30.83 10.02 2.35
C VAL A 731 -30.08 8.74 2.72
N PRO A 732 -28.86 8.51 2.20
CA PRO A 732 -28.09 7.36 2.57
C PRO A 732 -27.51 7.50 3.99
N VAL A 733 -27.59 6.43 4.76
CA VAL A 733 -27.16 6.38 6.16
C VAL A 733 -26.10 5.30 6.40
N PHE A 734 -25.30 5.52 7.43
CA PHE A 734 -24.46 4.49 8.03
C PHE A 734 -25.25 3.80 9.14
N LEU A 735 -25.19 2.47 9.18
CA LEU A 735 -25.64 1.70 10.34
C LEU A 735 -24.40 1.16 11.04
N ARG A 736 -24.01 1.81 12.14
CA ARG A 736 -22.84 1.44 12.93
C ARG A 736 -23.29 0.56 14.09
N SER A 737 -22.75 -0.66 14.16
CA SER A 737 -22.87 -1.48 15.37
C SER A 737 -22.21 -0.79 16.55
N ASP A 738 -22.87 -0.84 17.70
CA ASP A 738 -22.39 -0.25 18.95
C ASP A 738 -22.84 -1.12 20.13
N THR A 739 -21.90 -1.75 20.85
CA THR A 739 -22.24 -2.76 21.88
C THR A 739 -21.85 -2.31 23.28
N ASN A 740 -22.48 -2.89 24.30
CA ASN A 740 -22.12 -2.70 25.72
C ASN A 740 -20.70 -3.18 26.09
N MET A 741 -19.97 -3.81 25.17
CA MET A 741 -18.65 -4.42 25.40
C MET A 741 -17.51 -3.76 24.59
N GLU A 742 -17.78 -2.69 23.84
CA GLU A 742 -16.82 -2.16 22.85
C GLU A 742 -15.64 -1.38 23.44
N ASP A 743 -15.81 -0.59 24.50
CA ASP A 743 -14.75 0.22 25.12
C ASP A 743 -14.69 -0.05 26.65
N LEU A 744 -14.30 -1.25 27.03
CA LEU A 744 -14.03 -1.60 28.42
C LEU A 744 -12.62 -1.15 28.81
N LYS A 745 -12.38 -0.93 30.12
CA LYS A 745 -11.12 -0.34 30.66
C LYS A 745 -9.82 -0.98 30.16
N GLU A 746 -9.86 -2.25 29.75
CA GLU A 746 -8.71 -3.02 29.24
C GLU A 746 -9.04 -3.81 27.94
N PHE A 747 -10.16 -3.52 27.28
CA PHE A 747 -10.56 -4.18 26.04
C PHE A 747 -11.25 -3.22 25.08
N THR A 748 -10.76 -3.17 23.84
CA THR A 748 -11.34 -2.37 22.75
C THR A 748 -11.79 -3.29 21.62
N GLY A 749 -13.07 -3.21 21.25
CA GLY A 749 -13.69 -4.01 20.20
C GLY A 749 -13.54 -3.43 18.79
N ALA A 750 -12.45 -2.71 18.51
CA ALA A 750 -12.23 -2.02 17.23
C ALA A 750 -12.30 -3.00 16.05
N GLY A 751 -13.16 -2.72 15.08
CA GLY A 751 -13.32 -3.54 13.88
C GLY A 751 -13.97 -4.93 14.09
N LEU A 752 -14.55 -5.23 15.26
CA LEU A 752 -15.12 -6.56 15.54
C LEU A 752 -16.54 -6.77 15.02
N ASN A 753 -17.34 -5.71 14.91
CA ASN A 753 -18.76 -5.78 14.56
C ASN A 753 -19.06 -5.05 13.25
N LEU A 754 -20.20 -5.38 12.64
CA LEU A 754 -20.56 -4.90 11.31
C LEU A 754 -20.85 -3.39 11.29
N THR A 755 -20.35 -2.71 10.27
CA THR A 755 -20.81 -1.38 9.87
C THR A 755 -21.29 -1.46 8.42
N LEU A 756 -22.50 -0.97 8.16
CA LEU A 756 -23.03 -0.83 6.81
C LEU A 756 -22.85 0.60 6.36
N PHE A 757 -22.20 0.78 5.21
CA PHE A 757 -21.81 2.06 4.66
C PHE A 757 -22.83 2.56 3.65
N ASN A 758 -23.24 3.83 3.77
CA ASN A 758 -23.99 4.58 2.75
C ASN A 758 -25.22 3.84 2.20
N VAL A 759 -26.09 3.34 3.06
CA VAL A 759 -27.30 2.60 2.68
C VAL A 759 -28.47 3.57 2.47
N ALA A 760 -28.97 3.69 1.25
CA ALA A 760 -30.12 4.54 0.91
C ALA A 760 -31.46 3.80 0.99
N ASP A 761 -31.57 2.63 0.35
CA ASP A 761 -32.85 1.91 0.20
C ASP A 761 -33.47 1.52 1.55
N LYS A 762 -34.75 1.84 1.73
CA LYS A 762 -35.51 1.60 2.96
C LYS A 762 -35.49 0.13 3.40
N ASN A 763 -35.69 -0.81 2.48
CA ASN A 763 -35.71 -2.23 2.82
C ASN A 763 -34.31 -2.68 3.23
N LYS A 764 -33.27 -2.22 2.54
CA LYS A 764 -31.87 -2.50 2.92
C LYS A 764 -31.49 -1.93 4.28
N ILE A 765 -32.04 -0.78 4.69
CA ILE A 765 -31.81 -0.25 6.05
C ILE A 765 -32.44 -1.21 7.09
N ILE A 766 -33.67 -1.69 6.86
CA ILE A 766 -34.35 -2.63 7.75
C ILE A 766 -33.61 -3.97 7.83
N GLU A 767 -33.18 -4.51 6.68
CA GLU A 767 -32.33 -5.70 6.62
C GLU A 767 -31.01 -5.47 7.34
N GLY A 768 -30.41 -4.29 7.15
CA GLY A 768 -29.17 -3.90 7.77
C GLY A 768 -29.23 -3.85 9.29
N ILE A 769 -30.36 -3.43 9.88
CA ILE A 769 -30.57 -3.48 11.35
C ILE A 769 -30.42 -4.93 11.86
N LYS A 770 -31.01 -5.90 11.14
CA LYS A 770 -30.92 -7.31 11.52
C LYS A 770 -29.51 -7.87 11.33
N ASP A 771 -28.84 -7.47 10.24
CA ASP A 771 -27.45 -7.85 10.00
C ASP A 771 -26.51 -7.33 11.09
N VAL A 772 -26.70 -6.09 11.53
CA VAL A 772 -25.97 -5.49 12.65
C VAL A 772 -26.24 -6.26 13.94
N TRP A 773 -27.50 -6.56 14.27
CA TRP A 773 -27.85 -7.37 15.45
C TRP A 773 -27.28 -8.80 15.40
N ALA A 774 -27.10 -9.38 14.21
CA ALA A 774 -26.48 -10.68 14.05
C ALA A 774 -24.94 -10.64 14.15
N SER A 775 -24.32 -9.48 13.92
CA SER A 775 -22.87 -9.36 13.78
C SER A 775 -22.02 -9.73 15.01
N PRO A 776 -22.46 -9.48 16.27
CA PRO A 776 -21.68 -9.90 17.43
C PRO A 776 -21.52 -11.41 17.54
N TYR A 777 -22.42 -12.19 16.92
CA TYR A 777 -22.42 -13.65 16.98
C TYR A 777 -21.57 -14.32 15.89
N THR A 778 -20.85 -13.53 15.09
CA THR A 778 -19.87 -14.05 14.13
C THR A 778 -18.72 -14.77 14.84
N GLU A 779 -18.05 -15.71 14.15
CA GLU A 779 -16.89 -16.42 14.70
C GLU A 779 -15.82 -15.44 15.23
N ARG A 780 -15.47 -14.42 14.42
CA ARG A 780 -14.47 -13.41 14.80
C ARG A 780 -14.84 -12.69 16.08
N SER A 781 -16.03 -12.10 16.15
CA SER A 781 -16.48 -11.34 17.32
C SER A 781 -16.61 -12.25 18.55
N PHE A 782 -17.10 -13.48 18.38
CA PHE A 782 -17.19 -14.46 19.46
C PHE A 782 -15.83 -14.88 20.02
N LYS A 783 -14.86 -15.25 19.16
CA LYS A 783 -13.51 -15.68 19.60
C LYS A 783 -12.81 -14.59 20.39
N TRP A 784 -12.91 -13.34 19.96
CA TRP A 784 -12.41 -12.19 20.72
C TRP A 784 -13.09 -12.09 22.09
N ARG A 785 -14.43 -12.11 22.15
CA ARG A 785 -15.16 -12.03 23.42
C ARG A 785 -14.83 -13.18 24.37
N GLN A 786 -14.80 -14.44 23.89
CA GLN A 786 -14.51 -15.61 24.71
C GLN A 786 -13.10 -15.57 25.32
N LYS A 787 -12.13 -15.00 24.59
CA LYS A 787 -10.75 -14.85 25.06
C LYS A 787 -10.61 -13.84 26.19
N TYR A 788 -11.35 -12.72 26.15
CA TYR A 788 -11.14 -11.59 27.08
C TYR A 788 -12.25 -11.39 28.11
N LEU A 789 -13.44 -12.01 27.95
CA LEU A 789 -14.59 -11.80 28.82
C LEU A 789 -14.96 -13.05 29.63
N LEU A 790 -15.47 -12.82 30.85
CA LEU A 790 -15.98 -13.88 31.73
C LEU A 790 -17.42 -14.30 31.39
N ASN A 791 -18.22 -13.36 30.88
CA ASN A 791 -19.65 -13.53 30.60
C ASN A 791 -19.99 -13.10 29.15
N PRO A 792 -19.38 -13.75 28.13
CA PRO A 792 -19.48 -13.34 26.73
C PRO A 792 -20.92 -13.37 26.19
N GLU A 793 -21.84 -14.10 26.82
CA GLU A 793 -23.25 -14.20 26.43
C GLU A 793 -24.03 -12.89 26.57
N ASN A 794 -23.60 -11.98 27.46
CA ASN A 794 -24.32 -10.74 27.80
C ASN A 794 -24.03 -9.58 26.84
N VAL A 795 -24.04 -9.86 25.54
CA VAL A 795 -23.81 -8.86 24.49
C VAL A 795 -25.14 -8.26 24.03
N PHE A 796 -25.24 -6.94 24.13
CA PHE A 796 -26.40 -6.16 23.70
C PHE A 796 -25.93 -5.14 22.66
N PRO A 797 -26.28 -5.33 21.37
CA PRO A 797 -26.03 -4.35 20.33
C PRO A 797 -27.11 -3.26 20.31
N SER A 798 -26.66 -2.02 20.43
CA SER A 798 -27.37 -0.84 19.94
C SER A 798 -26.91 -0.51 18.52
N ILE A 799 -27.66 0.35 17.83
CA ILE A 799 -27.31 0.78 16.47
C ILE A 799 -27.33 2.30 16.41
N LEU A 800 -26.22 2.87 15.96
CA LEU A 800 -26.11 4.29 15.63
C LEU A 800 -26.39 4.46 14.13
N VAL A 801 -27.45 5.21 13.81
CA VAL A 801 -27.84 5.52 12.43
C VAL A 801 -27.61 7.00 12.17
N ILE A 802 -26.69 7.30 11.25
CA ILE A 802 -26.28 8.67 10.91
C ILE A 802 -26.27 8.89 9.39
N PRO A 803 -26.61 10.08 8.88
CA PRO A 803 -26.44 10.43 7.49
C PRO A 803 -24.99 10.32 7.03
N SER A 804 -24.80 9.93 5.78
CA SER A 804 -23.48 9.82 5.16
C SER A 804 -22.92 11.21 4.85
N VAL A 805 -21.62 11.40 5.08
CA VAL A 805 -20.89 12.61 4.67
C VAL A 805 -19.83 12.19 3.65
N ASP A 806 -20.03 12.56 2.38
CA ASP A 806 -19.07 12.32 1.29
C ASP A 806 -17.88 13.29 1.39
N VAL A 807 -17.06 13.08 2.42
CA VAL A 807 -15.84 13.83 2.72
C VAL A 807 -14.80 13.69 1.60
N ASP A 808 -14.07 14.78 1.36
CA ASP A 808 -12.97 14.78 0.38
C ASP A 808 -11.75 14.04 0.95
N TYR A 809 -11.56 14.09 2.27
CA TYR A 809 -10.55 13.33 2.99
C TYR A 809 -10.99 13.05 4.43
N SER A 810 -10.57 11.88 4.95
CA SER A 810 -10.88 11.42 6.30
C SER A 810 -9.67 10.79 6.96
N GLY A 811 -9.68 10.80 8.29
CA GLY A 811 -8.51 10.42 9.05
C GLY A 811 -8.77 10.26 10.53
N VAL A 812 -7.67 10.03 11.23
CA VAL A 812 -7.62 9.84 12.68
C VAL A 812 -6.67 10.87 13.29
N LEU A 813 -7.12 11.49 14.38
CA LEU A 813 -6.31 12.30 15.28
C LEU A 813 -6.12 11.55 16.58
N ILE A 814 -4.85 11.35 16.96
CA ILE A 814 -4.45 10.96 18.30
C ILE A 814 -3.92 12.20 19.01
N THR A 815 -4.51 12.57 20.15
CA THR A 815 -4.10 13.76 20.90
C THR A 815 -2.82 13.54 21.73
N LYS A 816 -1.87 12.81 21.18
CA LYS A 816 -0.52 12.50 21.69
C LYS A 816 0.41 12.24 20.51
N GLY A 817 1.66 12.68 20.60
CA GLY A 817 2.71 12.33 19.65
C GLY A 817 3.17 10.89 19.89
N ILE A 818 2.73 9.95 19.04
CA ILE A 818 3.08 8.52 19.20
C ILE A 818 4.56 8.30 18.89
N SER A 819 5.06 8.89 17.80
CA SER A 819 6.44 8.66 17.32
C SER A 819 7.51 9.21 18.26
N ASN A 820 7.23 10.29 18.97
CA ASN A 820 8.16 10.91 19.93
C ASN A 820 7.77 10.68 21.40
N SER A 821 6.64 10.01 21.66
CA SER A 821 6.07 9.78 22.99
C SER A 821 5.79 11.08 23.79
N ASN A 822 5.52 12.20 23.12
CA ASN A 822 5.21 13.47 23.77
C ASN A 822 3.68 13.64 23.91
N ASP A 823 3.18 13.69 25.14
CA ASP A 823 1.75 13.84 25.45
C ASP A 823 1.14 15.17 24.96
N ASN A 824 1.97 16.18 24.69
CA ASN A 824 1.50 17.48 24.21
C ASN A 824 1.36 17.56 22.68
N ASP A 825 2.12 16.77 21.93
CA ASP A 825 2.07 16.74 20.48
C ASP A 825 0.86 15.92 19.98
N LEU A 826 0.62 15.92 18.68
CA LEU A 826 -0.48 15.20 18.04
C LEU A 826 0.04 14.30 16.93
N THR A 827 -0.53 13.11 16.80
CA THR A 827 -0.34 12.26 15.62
C THR A 827 -1.62 12.29 14.80
N VAL A 828 -1.49 12.58 13.51
CA VAL A 828 -2.60 12.70 12.57
C VAL A 828 -2.31 11.82 11.36
N ALA A 829 -3.30 11.04 10.89
CA ALA A 829 -3.18 10.32 9.64
C ALA A 829 -4.45 10.45 8.79
N PHE A 830 -4.31 10.84 7.53
CA PHE A 830 -5.41 11.14 6.62
C PHE A 830 -5.27 10.46 5.26
N SER A 831 -6.39 10.02 4.71
CA SER A 831 -6.50 9.49 3.35
C SER A 831 -7.60 10.24 2.59
N ARG A 832 -7.55 10.19 1.26
CA ARG A 832 -8.61 10.73 0.41
C ARG A 832 -9.90 9.92 0.60
N GLY A 833 -11.05 10.58 0.44
CA GLY A 833 -12.37 9.97 0.58
C GLY A 833 -12.68 9.44 1.98
N ALA A 834 -13.60 8.48 2.04
CA ALA A 834 -14.09 7.90 3.27
C ALA A 834 -13.33 6.63 3.70
N GLY A 835 -12.99 6.53 4.99
CA GLY A 835 -12.59 5.30 5.69
C GLY A 835 -11.13 4.85 5.51
N GLY A 836 -10.41 5.38 4.52
CA GLY A 836 -9.11 4.83 4.10
C GLY A 836 -8.07 4.68 5.22
N ALA A 837 -7.82 5.74 5.99
CA ALA A 837 -6.80 5.73 7.04
C ALA A 837 -7.10 4.72 8.16
N VAL A 838 -8.37 4.53 8.49
CA VAL A 838 -8.85 3.61 9.53
C VAL A 838 -8.69 2.15 9.08
N ASP A 839 -8.94 1.88 7.79
CA ASP A 839 -8.88 0.56 7.16
C ASP A 839 -7.44 0.09 6.85
N GLY A 840 -6.42 0.84 7.27
CA GLY A 840 -5.01 0.48 7.06
C GLY A 840 -4.49 0.74 5.65
N GLN A 841 -5.15 1.64 4.89
CA GLN A 841 -4.58 2.20 3.67
C GLN A 841 -3.36 3.08 4.01
N SER A 842 -2.48 3.26 3.03
CA SER A 842 -1.37 4.21 3.18
C SER A 842 -1.92 5.63 3.32
N ALA A 843 -1.70 6.24 4.48
CA ALA A 843 -2.25 7.54 4.85
C ALA A 843 -1.13 8.59 4.99
N GLU A 844 -1.46 9.82 4.63
CA GLU A 844 -0.63 10.98 4.91
C GLU A 844 -0.61 11.24 6.42
N THR A 845 0.56 11.08 7.02
CA THR A 845 0.74 11.05 8.48
C THR A 845 1.63 12.20 8.93
N TYR A 846 1.19 12.95 9.93
CA TYR A 846 1.93 14.06 10.52
C TYR A 846 2.13 13.88 12.03
N LEU A 847 3.27 14.36 12.51
CA LEU A 847 3.46 14.77 13.90
C LEU A 847 3.26 16.28 13.98
N ILE A 848 2.19 16.74 14.61
CA ILE A 848 1.92 18.17 14.83
C ILE A 848 2.44 18.56 16.22
N LYS A 849 3.37 19.51 16.26
CA LYS A 849 4.00 19.94 17.52
C LYS A 849 3.13 20.98 18.24
N ASN A 850 3.11 20.91 19.57
CA ASN A 850 2.39 21.87 20.40
C ASN A 850 3.01 23.28 20.32
N GLU A 851 4.34 23.36 20.24
CA GLU A 851 5.11 24.62 20.16
C GLU A 851 5.00 25.32 18.80
N GLY A 852 4.31 24.71 17.83
CA GLY A 852 4.18 25.19 16.46
C GLY A 852 4.94 24.33 15.45
N GLY A 853 4.47 24.33 14.20
CA GLY A 853 5.00 23.47 13.15
C GLY A 853 4.41 22.05 13.13
N PHE A 854 4.87 21.27 12.17
CA PHE A 854 4.55 19.86 11.98
C PHE A 854 5.72 19.15 11.29
N GLN A 855 5.67 17.83 11.23
CA GLN A 855 6.61 17.00 10.48
C GLN A 855 5.82 15.94 9.72
N LEU A 856 6.03 15.84 8.41
CA LEU A 856 5.51 14.74 7.61
C LEU A 856 6.25 13.44 7.96
N LEU A 857 5.51 12.45 8.42
CA LEU A 857 6.02 11.13 8.78
C LEU A 857 5.85 10.12 7.62
N ALA A 858 4.76 10.22 6.88
CA ALA A 858 4.49 9.38 5.71
C ALA A 858 3.55 10.09 4.73
N PRO A 859 3.74 9.99 3.40
CA PRO A 859 2.79 10.48 2.41
C PRO A 859 1.66 9.48 2.15
N ALA A 860 0.52 9.98 1.65
CA ALA A 860 -0.55 9.11 1.16
C ALA A 860 -0.13 8.46 -0.16
N ARG A 861 -0.01 7.13 -0.16
CA ARG A 861 0.41 6.30 -1.31
C ARG A 861 -0.63 5.25 -1.67
N GLU A 862 -1.90 5.58 -1.46
CA GLU A 862 -3.03 4.73 -1.82
C GLU A 862 -3.58 5.12 -3.18
N SER A 863 -3.61 4.15 -4.10
CA SER A 863 -3.99 4.34 -5.51
C SER A 863 -5.48 4.58 -5.73
N TYR A 864 -6.31 4.13 -4.79
CA TYR A 864 -7.77 4.21 -4.87
C TYR A 864 -8.38 4.73 -3.57
N PHE A 865 -9.49 5.43 -3.67
CA PHE A 865 -10.26 5.88 -2.50
C PHE A 865 -11.76 5.75 -2.73
N ASN A 866 -12.51 5.72 -1.63
CA ASN A 866 -13.96 5.52 -1.68
C ASN A 866 -14.71 6.86 -1.61
N ARG A 867 -15.72 7.00 -2.47
CA ARG A 867 -16.74 8.06 -2.43
C ARG A 867 -18.09 7.50 -2.06
N LEU A 868 -18.92 8.36 -1.47
CA LEU A 868 -20.23 8.01 -0.94
C LEU A 868 -21.31 8.69 -1.80
N PRO A 869 -21.76 8.07 -2.90
CA PRO A 869 -22.77 8.66 -3.78
C PRO A 869 -24.13 8.78 -3.07
N ILE A 870 -24.90 9.80 -3.45
CA ILE A 870 -26.23 10.06 -2.88
C ILE A 870 -27.24 8.91 -3.11
N THR A 871 -27.02 8.09 -4.12
CA THR A 871 -27.84 6.91 -4.45
C THR A 871 -27.59 5.72 -3.51
N GLY A 872 -26.63 5.83 -2.60
CA GLY A 872 -26.15 4.76 -1.74
C GLY A 872 -25.07 3.89 -2.39
N GLY A 873 -24.39 3.08 -1.57
CA GLY A 873 -23.24 2.25 -1.94
C GLY A 873 -21.90 2.98 -1.85
N MET A 874 -20.84 2.41 -2.41
CA MET A 874 -19.52 3.05 -2.47
C MET A 874 -19.04 3.06 -3.91
N GLU A 875 -18.38 4.14 -4.32
CA GLU A 875 -17.72 4.26 -5.61
C GLU A 875 -16.21 4.38 -5.40
N LYS A 876 -15.41 3.59 -6.13
CA LYS A 876 -13.95 3.72 -6.09
C LYS A 876 -13.49 4.75 -7.11
N GLN A 877 -12.66 5.68 -6.68
CA GLN A 877 -11.96 6.66 -7.52
C GLN A 877 -10.45 6.46 -7.44
N THR A 878 -9.72 6.96 -8.43
CA THR A 878 -8.25 6.88 -8.50
C THR A 878 -7.62 8.12 -7.89
N SER A 879 -6.57 7.92 -7.09
CA SER A 879 -5.76 9.01 -6.51
C SER A 879 -4.60 9.40 -7.40
N THR A 880 -4.16 10.65 -7.28
CA THR A 880 -2.84 11.13 -7.71
C THR A 880 -2.01 11.46 -6.47
N PHE A 881 -0.72 11.74 -6.63
CA PHE A 881 0.20 11.90 -5.49
C PHE A 881 0.85 13.29 -5.40
N ASP A 882 0.49 14.20 -6.31
CA ASP A 882 1.10 15.51 -6.49
C ASP A 882 0.80 16.54 -5.40
N ASP A 883 -0.32 16.37 -4.69
CA ASP A 883 -0.76 17.23 -3.60
C ASP A 883 -0.86 16.50 -2.26
N PHE A 884 -0.56 17.22 -1.19
CA PHE A 884 -0.87 16.78 0.17
C PHE A 884 -2.38 16.67 0.40
N VAL A 885 -2.79 15.74 1.24
CA VAL A 885 -4.19 15.52 1.62
C VAL A 885 -4.68 16.63 2.54
N LEU A 886 -3.87 17.03 3.52
CA LEU A 886 -4.17 18.13 4.43
C LEU A 886 -3.47 19.42 4.03
N ASN A 887 -4.21 20.52 4.05
CA ASN A 887 -3.62 21.86 3.94
C ASN A 887 -3.35 22.46 5.34
N ILE A 888 -2.63 23.60 5.35
CA ILE A 888 -2.25 24.31 6.59
C ILE A 888 -3.48 24.72 7.43
N GLN A 889 -4.60 25.10 6.79
CA GLN A 889 -5.83 25.45 7.51
C GLN A 889 -6.35 24.23 8.27
N ASN A 890 -6.42 23.06 7.62
CA ASN A 890 -6.91 21.84 8.27
C ASN A 890 -6.00 21.43 9.44
N ILE A 891 -4.67 21.51 9.28
CA ILE A 891 -3.71 21.24 10.36
C ILE A 891 -3.95 22.15 11.57
N ASN A 892 -4.22 23.43 11.33
CA ASN A 892 -4.52 24.39 12.40
C ASN A 892 -5.86 24.09 13.09
N GLU A 893 -6.91 23.79 12.33
CA GLU A 893 -8.21 23.39 12.88
C GLU A 893 -8.12 22.11 13.74
N ILE A 894 -7.32 21.14 13.32
CA ILE A 894 -7.03 19.93 14.10
C ILE A 894 -6.31 20.27 15.41
N ARG A 895 -5.34 21.19 15.38
CA ARG A 895 -4.62 21.64 16.58
C ARG A 895 -5.57 22.29 17.59
N ASP A 896 -6.49 23.12 17.12
CA ASP A 896 -7.47 23.80 17.99
C ASP A 896 -8.57 22.85 18.49
N LEU A 897 -8.99 21.89 17.66
CA LEU A 897 -9.86 20.79 18.10
C LEU A 897 -9.20 20.00 19.25
N ALA A 898 -7.93 19.61 19.10
CA ALA A 898 -7.23 18.83 20.12
C ALA A 898 -7.13 19.56 21.46
N LYS A 899 -6.82 20.88 21.44
CA LYS A 899 -6.82 21.72 22.65
C LYS A 899 -8.20 21.74 23.32
N THR A 900 -9.26 21.87 22.51
CA THR A 900 -10.64 21.89 23.02
C THR A 900 -11.01 20.55 23.64
N ILE A 901 -10.70 19.43 22.96
CA ILE A 901 -10.97 18.07 23.44
C ILE A 901 -10.29 17.81 24.79
N ARG A 902 -9.00 18.13 24.93
CA ARG A 902 -8.22 17.92 26.16
C ARG A 902 -8.82 18.62 27.38
N ILE A 903 -9.48 19.76 27.19
CA ILE A 903 -10.06 20.56 28.29
C ILE A 903 -11.53 20.19 28.52
N ALA A 904 -12.32 20.15 27.45
CA ALA A 904 -13.77 20.08 27.56
C ALA A 904 -14.26 18.64 27.82
N ILE A 905 -13.67 17.61 27.20
CA ILE A 905 -14.17 16.23 27.38
C ILE A 905 -14.08 15.76 28.83
N PRO A 906 -12.93 15.86 29.55
CA PRO A 906 -12.87 15.45 30.96
C PRO A 906 -13.87 16.20 31.84
N LYS A 907 -14.03 17.51 31.60
CA LYS A 907 -14.94 18.38 32.35
C LYS A 907 -16.41 18.03 32.13
N GLU A 908 -16.83 17.83 30.89
CA GLU A 908 -18.24 17.58 30.54
C GLU A 908 -18.66 16.14 30.88
N THR A 909 -17.71 15.19 30.89
CA THR A 909 -17.99 13.77 31.16
C THR A 909 -17.78 13.37 32.62
N ASN A 910 -17.24 14.26 33.47
CA ASN A 910 -16.78 13.96 34.83
C ASN A 910 -15.87 12.72 34.88
N SER A 911 -15.08 12.51 33.82
CA SER A 911 -14.19 11.35 33.68
C SER A 911 -12.92 11.55 34.51
N ASP A 912 -12.43 10.47 35.12
CA ASP A 912 -11.12 10.40 35.77
C ASP A 912 -9.99 10.08 34.78
N TYR A 913 -10.30 10.01 33.48
CA TYR A 913 -9.34 9.72 32.43
C TYR A 913 -8.48 10.94 32.09
N GLU A 914 -7.18 10.82 32.38
CA GLU A 914 -6.16 11.85 32.12
C GLU A 914 -5.33 11.60 30.85
N GLY A 915 -5.71 10.62 30.02
CA GLY A 915 -4.95 10.23 28.83
C GLY A 915 -5.33 10.98 27.55
N ALA A 916 -4.79 10.50 26.42
CA ALA A 916 -5.05 11.05 25.10
C ALA A 916 -6.37 10.53 24.50
N TYR A 917 -6.86 11.17 23.45
CA TYR A 917 -8.07 10.74 22.73
C TYR A 917 -7.71 10.32 21.31
N ASP A 918 -8.43 9.30 20.84
CA ASP A 918 -8.50 8.87 19.45
C ASP A 918 -9.80 9.40 18.84
N VAL A 919 -9.69 10.20 17.80
CA VAL A 919 -10.79 10.92 17.15
C VAL A 919 -10.81 10.54 15.67
N GLU A 920 -11.95 10.04 15.19
CA GLU A 920 -12.21 9.87 13.76
C GLU A 920 -12.85 11.16 13.23
N LEU A 921 -12.28 11.74 12.17
CA LEU A 921 -12.74 13.01 11.59
C LEU A 921 -12.52 13.04 10.07
N GLY A 922 -13.09 14.03 9.41
CA GLY A 922 -12.87 14.28 7.99
C GLY A 922 -13.21 15.70 7.59
N PHE A 923 -12.89 16.06 6.36
CA PHE A 923 -13.19 17.36 5.81
C PHE A 923 -14.02 17.24 4.53
N LYS A 924 -15.02 18.09 4.41
CA LYS A 924 -15.77 18.30 3.18
C LYS A 924 -15.73 19.78 2.84
N ASP A 925 -15.19 20.16 1.70
CA ASP A 925 -15.04 21.56 1.29
C ASP A 925 -14.35 22.40 2.37
N ASN A 926 -13.26 21.85 2.95
CA ASN A 926 -12.55 22.37 4.12
C ASN A 926 -13.37 22.51 5.43
N LYS A 927 -14.62 22.06 5.47
CA LYS A 927 -15.40 21.97 6.71
C LYS A 927 -15.07 20.69 7.46
N LEU A 928 -14.58 20.83 8.69
CA LEU A 928 -14.35 19.74 9.63
C LEU A 928 -15.65 19.04 10.07
N TRP A 929 -15.64 17.71 10.00
CA TRP A 929 -16.66 16.80 10.52
C TRP A 929 -16.06 15.80 11.50
N LEU A 930 -16.76 15.51 12.59
CA LEU A 930 -16.35 14.54 13.61
C LEU A 930 -17.26 13.31 13.55
N PHE A 931 -16.65 12.13 13.54
CA PHE A 931 -17.35 10.86 13.35
C PHE A 931 -17.32 9.95 14.58
N GLN A 932 -16.28 10.05 15.41
CA GLN A 932 -16.13 9.27 16.63
C GLN A 932 -15.09 9.90 17.55
N ILE A 933 -15.22 9.67 18.86
CA ILE A 933 -14.15 9.90 19.83
C ILE A 933 -14.12 8.75 20.83
N ARG A 934 -12.92 8.36 21.27
CA ARG A 934 -12.71 7.42 22.36
C ARG A 934 -11.41 7.71 23.11
N PRO A 935 -11.27 7.26 24.36
CA PRO A 935 -9.97 7.25 25.05
C PRO A 935 -8.92 6.45 24.25
N PHE A 936 -7.70 7.00 24.13
CA PHE A 936 -6.55 6.30 23.55
C PHE A 936 -5.85 5.50 24.66
N VAL A 937 -6.01 4.19 24.62
CA VAL A 937 -5.43 3.30 25.63
C VAL A 937 -4.05 2.84 25.17
N GLU A 938 -3.11 2.67 26.10
CA GLU A 938 -1.84 1.99 25.84
C GLU A 938 -1.66 0.92 26.91
N ASN A 939 -0.98 -0.19 26.57
CA ASN A 939 -0.75 -1.25 27.53
C ASN A 939 0.23 -0.81 28.61
N LYS A 940 -0.28 -0.45 29.79
CA LYS A 940 0.54 0.01 30.93
C LYS A 940 1.54 -1.05 31.39
N ASN A 941 1.16 -2.34 31.36
CA ASN A 941 2.02 -3.43 31.81
C ASN A 941 3.23 -3.63 30.87
N ALA A 942 3.04 -3.47 29.56
CA ALA A 942 4.14 -3.49 28.60
C ALA A 942 5.06 -2.28 28.82
N LEU A 943 4.51 -1.07 28.92
CA LEU A 943 5.29 0.16 29.13
C LEU A 943 6.07 0.14 30.45
N SER A 944 5.51 -0.44 31.52
CA SER A 944 6.14 -0.55 32.84
C SER A 944 6.90 -1.86 33.05
N SER A 945 7.14 -2.66 32.00
CA SER A 945 7.82 -3.94 32.14
C SER A 945 9.29 -3.74 32.52
N GLU A 946 9.69 -4.26 33.69
CA GLU A 946 11.09 -4.22 34.14
C GLU A 946 12.04 -4.88 33.13
N TYR A 947 11.60 -5.96 32.47
CA TYR A 947 12.40 -6.61 31.44
C TYR A 947 12.56 -5.72 30.20
N LEU A 948 11.48 -5.12 29.68
CA LEU A 948 11.57 -4.24 28.50
C LEU A 948 12.40 -2.98 28.79
N GLU A 949 12.32 -2.45 30.02
CA GLU A 949 13.19 -1.36 30.46
C GLU A 949 14.66 -1.81 30.56
N SER A 950 14.92 -3.04 31.03
CA SER A 950 16.30 -3.58 31.12
C SER A 950 17.00 -3.73 29.77
N ILE A 951 16.24 -3.93 28.69
CA ILE A 951 16.76 -4.01 27.32
C ILE A 951 16.67 -2.67 26.57
N THR A 952 16.19 -1.60 27.23
CA THR A 952 16.12 -0.26 26.67
C THR A 952 17.47 0.47 26.86
N PRO A 953 18.14 0.90 25.79
CA PRO A 953 19.45 1.54 25.90
C PRO A 953 19.34 2.97 26.46
N LYS A 954 20.33 3.37 27.27
CA LYS A 954 20.50 4.75 27.73
C LYS A 954 21.36 5.53 26.75
N ILE A 955 20.74 6.39 25.94
CA ILE A 955 21.42 7.13 24.88
C ILE A 955 21.72 8.55 25.35
N ASN A 956 23.00 8.96 25.26
CA ASN A 956 23.38 10.36 25.45
C ASN A 956 23.11 11.16 24.17
N LYS A 957 21.89 11.69 24.04
CA LYS A 957 21.44 12.51 22.89
C LYS A 957 22.33 13.72 22.60
N SER A 958 22.92 14.34 23.63
CA SER A 958 23.78 15.53 23.48
C SER A 958 25.25 15.20 23.19
N LYS A 959 25.60 13.92 22.98
CA LYS A 959 26.94 13.51 22.57
C LYS A 959 27.29 14.21 21.25
N VAL A 960 28.34 15.03 21.28
CA VAL A 960 28.83 15.75 20.11
C VAL A 960 29.72 14.83 19.27
N ILE A 961 29.43 14.77 17.97
CA ILE A 961 30.17 14.01 16.96
C ILE A 961 30.82 15.00 16.00
N LEU A 962 32.13 14.85 15.77
CA LEU A 962 32.84 15.59 14.73
C LEU A 962 32.45 15.04 13.36
N LEU A 963 32.11 15.90 12.40
CA LEU A 963 31.77 15.43 11.05
C LEU A 963 32.99 14.87 10.31
N SER A 964 34.21 15.23 10.73
CA SER A 964 35.46 14.62 10.26
C SER A 964 35.78 13.26 10.89
N LYS A 965 34.92 12.76 11.80
CA LYS A 965 35.11 11.44 12.42
C LYS A 965 35.00 10.35 11.35
N ASN A 966 35.89 9.36 11.44
CA ASN A 966 35.88 8.21 10.55
C ASN A 966 34.65 7.33 10.83
N ILE A 967 34.01 6.83 9.78
CA ILE A 967 32.84 5.95 9.88
C ILE A 967 33.21 4.48 10.11
N ASN A 968 34.45 4.08 9.83
CA ASN A 968 34.96 2.70 10.02
C ASN A 968 35.37 2.41 11.46
#